data_AF-A0A4S4K9R0-F1
#
_entry.id   AF-A0A4S4K9R0-F1
#
_cell.length_a   1.000
_cell.length_b   1.000
_cell.length_c   1.000
_cell.angle_alpha   90.00
_cell.angle_beta   90.00
_cell.angle_gamma   90.00
#
_symmetry.space_group_name_H-M   'P 1'
#
loop_
_entity.id
_entity.type
_entity.pdbx_description
1 polymer ?
#
loop_
_entity_poly.entity_id
_entity_poly.type
_entity_poly.pdbx_seq_one_letter_code
_entity_poly.pdbx_strand_id
1 'polypeptide(L)'
;MGVPALFRWLSKKYPKIILPVIEEEEIKVETEGEDISIPVNISGPNPNEIEFDNLYLDMNGIVHPCTHPEGKPAPESEEEMMVEIFKYTERVVNMIRPRKLLFMAIDGVAPRAKMNQQRSRRFRSSQEAKEKEDARQEAVAMWEAMGKVLSEDEKNKKSWDSNAITPGTPFMDLLSSSLKYWVAQKLNTDPGWKEMQVIISDASVPGEGEHKIMDFIRRQRSNPGHDPNTRHVMYGLDADLIMLSLATHEPHFRVLREDVFFQEGSRTACRICGQEGHYAAQCTGTKAEVKKTPPEKKPFIFLDVAILREYLEAELKVPQMPFPFNLEQAIDDWVLLIFFVGNDFLPHLPSLEIREGAIDTLLKIWRDELPRMGGYLTNHGQLELSRAQIILEGLAKREDEIFRRRREAEERQDHEAKRRKIQSKHHALPARPNSTFAAKADSIGLGGPKTAETAQLAPTAAQALGGSNRDVVANRRAIRMANMSAAEVLKAELAGLVPVKPSASSLRSTSTPTMPPPQLPSNGSIPPALISPSGDDDSEVPGLGSAGVNMAEPAIDLDADAEGEPDRASDDIAMLEAGAEGSPHGHKRKIQEVEEEDAAVEAEESVLIDEDDQDDAPADADTSVALALKVRSDGTVEQEDHVKLWEPGYRERYYRQKFDVDFNDVEFRKAVTLRYVEDFLVVKYCSYPSKTPSWTWYYPYHFAPFAADFADVNAMDLKFDVGQPFKPFEQLMGVFPAASRVHIPSVFHGLMTEQSSPIIDFYPSTFEIDMNGKRMAWQGVALLPFIDEKRLLDAMAPGYAALTEEEIRRNQRGNSVIYAFEENPLYPALETLYGKRKSQEVSTT
;
A
#
# COMPACT_ATOMS: atom_id res chain seq x y z
N MET A 1 1.36 5.64 -0.05
CA MET A 1 0.77 4.37 0.50
C MET A 1 -0.27 3.83 -0.48
N GLY A 2 -1.18 2.92 -0.10
CA GLY A 2 -2.30 2.52 -0.97
C GLY A 2 -3.51 3.43 -0.81
N VAL A 3 -3.97 4.07 -1.89
CA VAL A 3 -5.18 4.92 -1.91
C VAL A 3 -6.43 4.23 -1.33
N PRO A 4 -6.74 2.96 -1.66
CA PRO A 4 -7.85 2.25 -1.03
C PRO A 4 -7.69 2.03 0.48
N ALA A 5 -6.46 2.07 1.03
CA ALA A 5 -6.23 1.82 2.45
C ALA A 5 -6.62 3.01 3.33
N LEU A 6 -6.23 4.24 2.97
CA LEU A 6 -6.68 5.44 3.68
C LEU A 6 -8.19 5.62 3.53
N PHE A 7 -8.71 5.50 2.30
CA PHE A 7 -10.14 5.63 2.05
C PHE A 7 -10.96 4.59 2.84
N ARG A 8 -10.53 3.32 2.90
CA ARG A 8 -11.23 2.27 3.68
C ARG A 8 -11.11 2.47 5.20
N TRP A 9 -10.04 3.07 5.70
CA TRP A 9 -9.93 3.47 7.12
C TRP A 9 -10.92 4.62 7.43
N LEU A 10 -10.93 5.68 6.61
CA LEU A 10 -11.87 6.80 6.72
C LEU A 10 -13.33 6.33 6.64
N SER A 11 -13.68 5.52 5.63
CA SER A 11 -15.01 4.95 5.42
C SER A 11 -15.52 4.17 6.64
N LYS A 12 -14.62 3.45 7.32
CA LYS A 12 -14.94 2.63 8.48
C LYS A 12 -15.05 3.44 9.78
N LYS A 13 -14.24 4.50 9.93
CA LYS A 13 -14.15 5.31 11.15
C LYS A 13 -15.18 6.45 11.18
N TYR A 14 -15.43 7.07 10.04
CA TYR A 14 -16.28 8.25 9.87
C TYR A 14 -17.39 8.00 8.83
N PRO A 15 -18.24 6.95 8.97
CA PRO A 15 -19.07 6.44 7.88
C PRO A 15 -20.09 7.45 7.29
N LYS A 16 -20.47 8.50 8.02
CA LYS A 16 -21.38 9.54 7.51
C LYS A 16 -20.75 10.50 6.48
N ILE A 17 -19.42 10.49 6.29
CA ILE A 17 -18.80 11.35 5.27
C ILE A 17 -19.14 10.89 3.85
N ILE A 18 -19.57 9.64 3.67
CA ILE A 18 -19.89 9.06 2.36
C ILE A 18 -21.38 9.24 2.07
N LEU A 19 -21.68 9.90 0.95
CA LEU A 19 -23.03 10.09 0.44
C LEU A 19 -23.11 9.55 -1.00
N PRO A 20 -24.17 8.82 -1.39
CA PRO A 20 -24.36 8.41 -2.79
C PRO A 20 -24.61 9.63 -3.68
N VAL A 21 -24.14 9.57 -4.93
CA VAL A 21 -24.49 10.57 -5.95
C VAL A 21 -25.76 10.13 -6.67
N ILE A 22 -26.68 11.07 -6.85
CA ILE A 22 -27.88 10.93 -7.68
C ILE A 22 -27.53 11.43 -9.08
N GLU A 23 -27.69 10.56 -10.07
CA GLU A 23 -27.48 10.85 -11.49
C GLU A 23 -28.84 10.81 -12.22
N GLU A 24 -29.10 11.82 -13.06
CA GLU A 24 -30.18 11.75 -14.06
C GLU A 24 -29.68 11.03 -15.32
N GLU A 25 -30.54 10.23 -15.96
CA GLU A 25 -30.24 9.56 -17.22
C GLU A 25 -30.93 10.24 -18.42
N GLU A 26 -30.38 10.04 -19.62
CA GLU A 26 -31.01 10.48 -20.87
C GLU A 26 -32.37 9.79 -21.07
N ILE A 27 -33.40 10.58 -21.41
CA ILE A 27 -34.75 10.05 -21.62
C ILE A 27 -34.88 9.62 -23.08
N LYS A 28 -34.93 8.30 -23.31
CA LYS A 28 -35.19 7.74 -24.64
C LYS A 28 -36.68 7.71 -24.93
N VAL A 29 -37.07 8.27 -26.08
CA VAL A 29 -38.46 8.34 -26.55
C VAL A 29 -38.55 7.70 -27.94
N GLU A 30 -39.07 6.48 -28.00
CA GLU A 30 -39.40 5.79 -29.25
C GLU A 30 -40.50 6.55 -29.99
N THR A 31 -40.22 7.09 -31.18
CA THR A 31 -41.19 7.90 -31.95
C THR A 31 -41.23 7.48 -33.42
N GLU A 32 -42.33 6.84 -33.85
CA GLU A 32 -42.64 6.42 -35.24
C GLU A 32 -41.51 5.77 -36.08
N GLY A 33 -40.48 5.21 -35.44
CA GLY A 33 -39.37 4.50 -36.09
C GLY A 33 -37.98 5.06 -35.80
N GLU A 34 -37.86 6.18 -35.07
CA GLU A 34 -36.58 6.73 -34.61
C GLU A 34 -36.51 6.81 -33.07
N ASP A 35 -35.36 6.40 -32.51
CA ASP A 35 -35.06 6.47 -31.08
C ASP A 35 -34.50 7.87 -30.74
N ILE A 36 -35.34 8.75 -30.19
CA ILE A 36 -34.90 10.09 -29.79
C ILE A 36 -34.37 10.05 -28.35
N SER A 37 -33.05 10.20 -28.17
CA SER A 37 -32.46 10.40 -26.83
C SER A 37 -32.50 11.88 -26.46
N ILE A 38 -33.22 12.22 -25.38
CA ILE A 38 -33.25 13.58 -24.83
C ILE A 38 -32.09 13.72 -23.83
N PRO A 39 -31.12 14.63 -24.07
CA PRO A 39 -29.97 14.80 -23.19
C PRO A 39 -30.35 15.42 -21.84
N VAL A 40 -29.53 15.16 -20.83
CA VAL A 40 -29.71 15.67 -19.46
C VAL A 40 -29.56 17.20 -19.44
N ASN A 41 -30.61 17.92 -19.04
CA ASN A 41 -30.60 19.39 -19.00
C ASN A 41 -29.92 19.90 -17.71
N ILE A 42 -28.61 20.14 -17.78
CA ILE A 42 -27.82 20.64 -16.63
C ILE A 42 -28.22 22.05 -16.16
N SER A 43 -28.99 22.80 -16.96
CA SER A 43 -29.56 24.10 -16.56
C SER A 43 -30.68 23.97 -15.50
N GLY A 44 -31.26 22.76 -15.34
CA GLY A 44 -32.19 22.46 -14.25
C GLY A 44 -31.49 22.36 -12.89
N PRO A 45 -32.25 22.35 -11.78
CA PRO A 45 -31.68 22.19 -10.43
C PRO A 45 -30.92 20.87 -10.28
N ASN A 46 -29.98 20.78 -9.36
CA ASN A 46 -29.19 19.57 -9.15
C ASN A 46 -30.03 18.47 -8.44
N PRO A 47 -30.09 17.23 -8.96
CA PRO A 47 -30.86 16.13 -8.37
C PRO A 47 -30.34 15.67 -7.00
N ASN A 48 -29.14 16.09 -6.58
CA ASN A 48 -28.56 15.84 -5.26
C ASN A 48 -29.05 16.83 -4.18
N GLU A 49 -30.13 17.57 -4.45
CA GLU A 49 -30.75 18.61 -3.60
C GLU A 49 -29.83 19.79 -3.22
N ILE A 50 -28.61 19.82 -3.77
CA ILE A 50 -27.54 20.76 -3.42
C ILE A 50 -26.87 21.25 -4.71
N GLU A 51 -26.94 22.56 -4.95
CA GLU A 51 -26.20 23.24 -6.01
C GLU A 51 -24.71 23.40 -5.66
N PHE A 52 -23.85 23.38 -6.69
CA PHE A 52 -22.40 23.53 -6.58
C PHE A 52 -21.90 24.67 -7.48
N ASP A 53 -20.94 25.45 -7.01
CA ASP A 53 -20.38 26.58 -7.76
C ASP A 53 -19.29 26.13 -8.72
N ASN A 54 -18.30 25.40 -8.19
CA ASN A 54 -17.05 25.12 -8.86
C ASN A 54 -16.76 23.61 -8.89
N LEU A 55 -16.65 23.05 -10.09
CA LEU A 55 -16.19 21.69 -10.34
C LEU A 55 -14.72 21.70 -10.78
N TYR A 56 -13.89 20.95 -10.08
CA TYR A 56 -12.47 20.75 -10.39
C TYR A 56 -12.27 19.29 -10.81
N LEU A 57 -11.64 19.07 -11.96
CA LEU A 57 -11.33 17.74 -12.49
C LEU A 57 -9.82 17.55 -12.51
N ASP A 58 -9.31 16.59 -11.73
CA ASP A 58 -8.10 15.88 -12.15
C ASP A 58 -8.45 15.05 -13.39
N MET A 59 -7.88 15.43 -14.53
CA MET A 59 -8.09 14.73 -15.79
C MET A 59 -7.30 13.41 -15.84
N ASN A 60 -6.22 13.23 -15.08
CA ASN A 60 -5.45 11.98 -15.13
C ASN A 60 -6.24 10.82 -14.50
N GLY A 61 -7.02 11.10 -13.45
CA GLY A 61 -8.05 10.22 -12.89
C GLY A 61 -9.26 9.93 -13.82
N ILE A 62 -9.38 10.59 -14.97
CA ILE A 62 -10.35 10.27 -16.05
C ILE A 62 -9.65 9.51 -17.18
N VAL A 63 -8.53 10.04 -17.66
CA VAL A 63 -7.76 9.51 -18.81
C VAL A 63 -7.31 8.06 -18.56
N HIS A 64 -6.91 7.70 -17.34
CA HIS A 64 -6.55 6.33 -17.02
C HIS A 64 -7.74 5.36 -17.18
N PRO A 65 -8.88 5.48 -16.46
CA PRO A 65 -10.06 4.64 -16.68
C PRO A 65 -10.57 4.59 -18.14
N CYS A 66 -10.48 5.70 -18.90
CA CYS A 66 -10.91 5.72 -20.30
C CYS A 66 -9.96 5.00 -21.27
N THR A 67 -8.65 4.92 -20.96
CA THR A 67 -7.66 4.26 -21.83
C THR A 67 -7.47 2.78 -21.52
N HIS A 68 -7.75 2.33 -20.29
CA HIS A 68 -7.67 0.91 -19.88
C HIS A 68 -8.89 0.44 -19.03
N PRO A 69 -10.14 0.58 -19.54
CA PRO A 69 -11.35 0.40 -18.76
C PRO A 69 -11.54 -1.01 -18.18
N GLU A 70 -11.79 -1.10 -16.86
CA GLU A 70 -12.13 -2.35 -16.18
C GLU A 70 -13.39 -3.01 -16.78
N GLY A 71 -13.31 -4.29 -17.12
CA GLY A 71 -14.44 -5.10 -17.58
C GLY A 71 -14.94 -4.83 -19.02
N LYS A 72 -14.40 -3.82 -19.71
CA LYS A 72 -14.63 -3.53 -21.14
C LYS A 72 -13.37 -3.88 -21.97
N PRO A 73 -13.47 -3.99 -23.30
CA PRO A 73 -12.31 -3.86 -24.18
C PRO A 73 -11.70 -2.47 -24.02
N ALA A 74 -10.37 -2.36 -24.12
CA ALA A 74 -9.71 -1.07 -24.28
C ALA A 74 -10.00 -0.49 -25.69
N PRO A 75 -10.10 0.84 -25.85
CA PRO A 75 -10.23 1.48 -27.17
C PRO A 75 -9.10 1.12 -28.12
N GLU A 76 -9.37 1.12 -29.42
CA GLU A 76 -8.42 0.67 -30.45
C GLU A 76 -7.62 1.84 -31.07
N SER A 77 -8.05 3.09 -30.86
CA SER A 77 -7.35 4.30 -31.32
C SER A 77 -7.34 5.42 -30.27
N GLU A 78 -6.42 6.38 -30.40
CA GLU A 78 -6.42 7.59 -29.57
C GLU A 78 -7.72 8.40 -29.74
N GLU A 79 -8.32 8.40 -30.95
CA GLU A 79 -9.58 9.10 -31.23
C GLU A 79 -10.75 8.52 -30.41
N GLU A 80 -10.86 7.20 -30.32
CA GLU A 80 -11.83 6.54 -29.46
C GLU A 80 -11.58 6.83 -27.97
N MET A 81 -10.32 6.91 -27.54
CA MET A 81 -9.96 7.31 -26.17
C MET A 81 -10.44 8.74 -25.87
N MET A 82 -10.25 9.70 -26.78
CA MET A 82 -10.78 11.06 -26.61
C MET A 82 -12.30 11.08 -26.51
N VAL A 83 -13.00 10.27 -27.32
CA VAL A 83 -14.47 10.14 -27.27
C VAL A 83 -14.97 9.55 -25.94
N GLU A 84 -14.30 8.53 -25.37
CA GLU A 84 -14.66 8.01 -24.04
C GLU A 84 -14.29 9.01 -22.92
N ILE A 85 -13.19 9.76 -23.04
CA ILE A 85 -12.83 10.85 -22.11
C ILE A 85 -13.90 11.94 -22.12
N PHE A 86 -14.39 12.35 -23.30
CA PHE A 86 -15.48 13.33 -23.41
C PHE A 86 -16.76 12.82 -22.73
N LYS A 87 -17.18 11.58 -22.99
CA LYS A 87 -18.38 10.98 -22.35
C LYS A 87 -18.25 10.89 -20.83
N TYR A 88 -17.07 10.51 -20.32
CA TYR A 88 -16.84 10.42 -18.88
C TYR A 88 -16.84 11.80 -18.22
N THR A 89 -16.16 12.78 -18.84
CA THR A 89 -16.15 14.18 -18.41
C THR A 89 -17.58 14.76 -18.39
N GLU A 90 -18.36 14.49 -19.44
CA GLU A 90 -19.76 14.89 -19.54
C GLU A 90 -20.64 14.25 -18.45
N ARG A 91 -20.49 12.95 -18.18
CA ARG A 91 -21.19 12.29 -17.05
C ARG A 91 -20.91 13.01 -15.72
N VAL A 92 -19.66 13.39 -15.47
CA VAL A 92 -19.24 14.11 -14.25
C VAL A 92 -19.81 15.55 -14.21
N VAL A 93 -19.81 16.28 -15.33
CA VAL A 93 -20.47 17.61 -15.39
C VAL A 93 -21.98 17.50 -15.16
N ASN A 94 -22.64 16.48 -15.74
CA ASN A 94 -24.10 16.34 -15.70
C ASN A 94 -24.66 16.02 -14.31
N MET A 95 -23.88 15.32 -13.46
CA MET A 95 -24.24 15.05 -12.06
C MET A 95 -23.93 16.21 -11.10
N ILE A 96 -22.92 17.05 -11.39
CA ILE A 96 -22.53 18.16 -10.51
C ILE A 96 -23.18 19.50 -10.88
N ARG A 97 -23.44 19.77 -12.17
CA ARG A 97 -24.07 21.00 -12.66
C ARG A 97 -23.42 22.28 -12.11
N PRO A 98 -22.08 22.46 -12.23
CA PRO A 98 -21.37 23.62 -11.71
C PRO A 98 -21.95 24.94 -12.24
N ARG A 99 -22.20 25.90 -11.33
CA ARG A 99 -22.89 27.17 -11.62
C ARG A 99 -21.98 28.35 -11.93
N LYS A 100 -20.68 28.26 -11.63
CA LYS A 100 -19.69 29.33 -11.84
C LYS A 100 -18.49 28.87 -12.65
N LEU A 101 -17.88 27.73 -12.28
CA LEU A 101 -16.59 27.29 -12.83
C LEU A 101 -16.50 25.79 -13.10
N LEU A 102 -15.96 25.42 -14.26
CA LEU A 102 -15.32 24.13 -14.51
C LEU A 102 -13.81 24.33 -14.68
N PHE A 103 -13.00 23.68 -13.85
CA PHE A 103 -11.53 23.71 -13.92
C PHE A 103 -11.01 22.32 -14.27
N MET A 104 -10.39 22.19 -15.45
CA MET A 104 -9.86 20.93 -15.98
C MET A 104 -8.34 20.94 -15.86
N ALA A 105 -7.78 20.13 -14.97
CA ALA A 105 -6.35 20.05 -14.70
C ALA A 105 -5.77 18.75 -15.27
N ILE A 106 -4.85 18.86 -16.22
CA ILE A 106 -4.04 17.75 -16.71
C ILE A 106 -2.69 17.80 -15.98
N ASP A 107 -2.06 16.67 -15.64
CA ASP A 107 -0.69 16.71 -15.11
C ASP A 107 0.25 17.41 -16.09
N GLY A 108 1.10 18.29 -15.55
CA GLY A 108 2.28 18.83 -16.23
C GLY A 108 3.57 18.34 -15.58
N VAL A 109 4.70 18.99 -15.88
CA VAL A 109 5.99 18.62 -15.30
C VAL A 109 5.94 18.72 -13.78
N ALA A 110 6.21 17.62 -13.09
CA ALA A 110 6.12 17.48 -11.64
C ALA A 110 7.46 17.79 -10.94
N PRO A 111 7.48 18.01 -9.61
CA PRO A 111 8.71 18.15 -8.84
C PRO A 111 9.55 16.85 -8.85
N ARG A 112 10.88 16.97 -8.70
CA ARG A 112 11.81 15.83 -8.78
C ARG A 112 11.51 14.70 -7.79
N ALA A 113 11.03 15.02 -6.59
CA ALA A 113 10.54 14.03 -5.63
C ALA A 113 9.44 13.12 -6.24
N LYS A 114 8.40 13.70 -6.88
CA LYS A 114 7.35 12.93 -7.56
C LYS A 114 7.89 12.18 -8.79
N MET A 115 8.82 12.78 -9.54
CA MET A 115 9.42 12.11 -10.71
C MET A 115 10.05 10.76 -10.36
N ASN A 116 10.65 10.60 -9.17
CA ASN A 116 11.20 9.32 -8.74
C ASN A 116 10.10 8.26 -8.52
N GLN A 117 8.97 8.63 -7.91
CA GLN A 117 7.79 7.74 -7.77
C GLN A 117 7.20 7.39 -9.13
N GLN A 118 7.05 8.38 -10.03
CA GLN A 118 6.58 8.16 -11.39
C GLN A 118 7.52 7.20 -12.13
N ARG A 119 8.84 7.42 -12.08
CA ARG A 119 9.85 6.53 -12.69
C ARG A 119 9.72 5.09 -12.19
N SER A 120 9.60 4.88 -10.87
CA SER A 120 9.38 3.56 -10.28
C SER A 120 8.10 2.89 -10.81
N ARG A 121 7.01 3.64 -10.98
CA ARG A 121 5.76 3.14 -11.58
C ARG A 121 5.90 2.83 -13.08
N ARG A 122 6.57 3.68 -13.86
CA ARG A 122 6.75 3.53 -15.32
C ARG A 122 7.68 2.37 -15.68
N PHE A 123 8.73 2.13 -14.89
CA PHE A 123 9.60 0.95 -15.05
C PHE A 123 8.85 -0.34 -14.72
N ARG A 124 8.05 -0.38 -13.64
CA ARG A 124 7.20 -1.53 -13.32
C ARG A 124 6.13 -1.80 -14.37
N SER A 125 5.40 -0.78 -14.84
CA SER A 125 4.36 -0.98 -15.85
C SER A 125 4.93 -1.56 -17.14
N SER A 126 6.14 -1.16 -17.55
CA SER A 126 6.82 -1.77 -18.70
C SER A 126 7.34 -3.20 -18.42
N GLN A 127 7.79 -3.51 -17.21
CA GLN A 127 8.14 -4.88 -16.83
C GLN A 127 6.90 -5.79 -16.82
N GLU A 128 5.83 -5.39 -16.12
CA GLU A 128 4.56 -6.13 -16.05
C GLU A 128 3.93 -6.30 -17.44
N ALA A 129 4.03 -5.29 -18.32
CA ALA A 129 3.59 -5.39 -19.71
C ALA A 129 4.43 -6.38 -20.53
N LYS A 130 5.75 -6.44 -20.30
CA LYS A 130 6.64 -7.42 -20.93
C LYS A 130 6.34 -8.84 -20.44
N GLU A 131 6.28 -9.06 -19.12
CA GLU A 131 5.97 -10.38 -18.53
C GLU A 131 4.60 -10.90 -18.99
N LYS A 132 3.61 -10.02 -19.14
CA LYS A 132 2.28 -10.33 -19.70
C LYS A 132 2.32 -10.68 -21.19
N GLU A 133 3.21 -10.06 -21.97
CA GLU A 133 3.39 -10.35 -23.40
C GLU A 133 4.20 -11.64 -23.62
N ASP A 134 5.27 -11.85 -22.86
CA ASP A 134 6.06 -13.09 -22.85
C ASP A 134 5.13 -14.28 -22.50
N ALA A 135 4.32 -14.17 -21.43
CA ALA A 135 3.32 -15.17 -21.06
C ALA A 135 2.16 -15.32 -22.08
N ARG A 136 1.83 -14.26 -22.85
CA ARG A 136 0.89 -14.36 -23.98
C ARG A 136 1.50 -15.22 -25.10
N GLN A 137 2.76 -14.99 -25.45
CA GLN A 137 3.45 -15.74 -26.50
C GLN A 137 3.62 -17.22 -26.13
N GLU A 138 3.95 -17.53 -24.87
CA GLU A 138 3.94 -18.90 -24.35
C GLU A 138 2.56 -19.56 -24.47
N ALA A 139 1.49 -18.85 -24.08
CA ALA A 139 0.13 -19.36 -24.18
C ALA A 139 -0.32 -19.57 -25.64
N VAL A 140 0.07 -18.68 -26.56
CA VAL A 140 -0.15 -18.83 -28.01
C VAL A 140 0.57 -20.08 -28.53
N ALA A 141 1.85 -20.26 -28.22
CA ALA A 141 2.63 -21.42 -28.65
C ALA A 141 2.04 -22.74 -28.12
N MET A 142 1.57 -22.76 -26.87
CA MET A 142 0.84 -23.90 -26.30
C MET A 142 -0.50 -24.17 -27.00
N TRP A 143 -1.24 -23.13 -27.39
CA TRP A 143 -2.50 -23.30 -28.14
C TRP A 143 -2.27 -23.84 -29.55
N GLU A 144 -1.25 -23.33 -30.26
CA GLU A 144 -0.88 -23.83 -31.59
C GLU A 144 -0.38 -25.28 -31.53
N ALA A 145 0.40 -25.64 -30.50
CA ALA A 145 0.79 -27.03 -30.23
C ALA A 145 -0.41 -27.95 -29.89
N MET A 146 -1.49 -27.40 -29.33
CA MET A 146 -2.78 -28.10 -29.14
C MET A 146 -3.68 -28.09 -30.41
N GLY A 147 -3.17 -27.65 -31.56
CA GLY A 147 -3.89 -27.64 -32.83
C GLY A 147 -4.98 -26.57 -32.94
N LYS A 148 -4.94 -25.53 -32.10
CA LYS A 148 -5.87 -24.38 -32.15
C LYS A 148 -5.17 -23.18 -32.78
N VAL A 149 -5.66 -22.75 -33.93
CA VAL A 149 -5.17 -21.54 -34.62
C VAL A 149 -5.90 -20.32 -34.07
N LEU A 150 -5.16 -19.37 -33.50
CA LEU A 150 -5.64 -18.02 -33.19
C LEU A 150 -5.65 -17.14 -34.43
N SER A 151 -6.54 -16.15 -34.51
CA SER A 151 -6.59 -15.25 -35.66
C SER A 151 -5.34 -14.37 -35.76
N GLU A 152 -5.00 -13.92 -36.97
CA GLU A 152 -3.92 -12.95 -37.17
C GLU A 152 -4.17 -11.65 -36.39
N ASP A 153 -5.44 -11.26 -36.21
CA ASP A 153 -5.82 -10.07 -35.43
C ASP A 153 -5.56 -10.29 -33.92
N GLU A 154 -5.90 -11.45 -33.36
CA GLU A 154 -5.60 -11.82 -31.97
C GLU A 154 -4.08 -11.96 -31.72
N LYS A 155 -3.31 -12.37 -32.74
CA LYS A 155 -1.84 -12.42 -32.68
C LYS A 155 -1.22 -11.02 -32.66
N ASN A 156 -1.68 -10.13 -33.54
CA ASN A 156 -1.08 -8.82 -33.78
C ASN A 156 -1.61 -7.67 -32.89
N LYS A 157 -2.67 -7.89 -32.09
CA LYS A 157 -3.23 -6.86 -31.20
C LYS A 157 -2.28 -6.45 -30.07
N LYS A 158 -1.49 -5.40 -30.33
CA LYS A 158 -0.61 -4.74 -29.36
C LYS A 158 -1.43 -4.02 -28.27
N SER A 159 -0.91 -4.03 -27.04
CA SER A 159 -1.44 -3.17 -25.97
C SER A 159 -1.06 -1.71 -26.23
N TRP A 160 -1.96 -0.79 -25.91
CA TRP A 160 -1.60 0.63 -25.79
C TRP A 160 -0.58 0.82 -24.66
N ASP A 161 0.37 1.74 -24.82
CA ASP A 161 1.35 2.06 -23.79
C ASP A 161 0.82 3.17 -22.87
N SER A 162 0.37 2.78 -21.68
CA SER A 162 -0.10 3.70 -20.63
C SER A 162 0.93 4.74 -20.17
N ASN A 163 2.21 4.57 -20.52
CA ASN A 163 3.26 5.56 -20.27
C ASN A 163 3.14 6.79 -21.18
N ALA A 164 2.39 6.70 -22.29
CA ALA A 164 2.00 7.85 -23.12
C ALA A 164 1.27 8.96 -22.33
N ILE A 165 0.63 8.62 -21.22
CA ILE A 165 -0.08 9.55 -20.31
C ILE A 165 0.96 10.24 -19.40
N THR A 166 1.86 11.02 -20.02
CA THR A 166 2.95 11.75 -19.35
C THR A 166 3.22 13.07 -20.10
N PRO A 167 3.46 14.21 -19.43
CA PRO A 167 3.67 15.51 -20.07
C PRO A 167 4.72 15.51 -21.19
N GLY A 168 4.38 16.09 -22.34
CA GLY A 168 5.29 16.22 -23.49
C GLY A 168 5.23 15.07 -24.51
N THR A 169 4.43 14.03 -24.31
CA THR A 169 4.16 13.03 -25.35
C THR A 169 3.19 13.58 -26.42
N PRO A 170 3.11 12.97 -27.62
CA PRO A 170 2.13 13.36 -28.64
C PRO A 170 0.67 13.21 -28.14
N PHE A 171 0.38 12.11 -27.44
CA PHE A 171 -0.92 11.81 -26.84
C PHE A 171 -1.44 12.96 -25.95
N MET A 172 -0.58 13.55 -25.12
CA MET A 172 -0.99 14.63 -24.21
C MET A 172 -1.25 15.96 -24.94
N ASP A 173 -0.61 16.20 -26.09
CA ASP A 173 -0.89 17.37 -26.94
C ASP A 173 -2.18 17.19 -27.77
N LEU A 174 -2.43 15.96 -28.25
CA LEU A 174 -3.72 15.58 -28.84
C LEU A 174 -4.85 15.74 -27.82
N LEU A 175 -4.71 15.19 -26.61
CA LEU A 175 -5.65 15.36 -25.50
C LEU A 175 -5.92 16.84 -25.20
N SER A 176 -4.86 17.64 -25.10
CA SER A 176 -4.97 19.08 -24.82
C SER A 176 -5.71 19.83 -25.93
N SER A 177 -5.52 19.44 -27.19
CA SER A 177 -6.20 20.04 -28.35
C SER A 177 -7.65 19.58 -28.46
N SER A 178 -7.92 18.29 -28.23
CA SER A 178 -9.23 17.68 -28.21
C SER A 178 -10.13 18.27 -27.13
N LEU A 179 -9.62 18.47 -25.91
CA LEU A 179 -10.38 19.11 -24.82
C LEU A 179 -10.69 20.58 -25.10
N LYS A 180 -9.76 21.33 -25.70
CA LYS A 180 -9.98 22.73 -26.12
C LYS A 180 -11.06 22.83 -27.20
N TYR A 181 -11.10 21.90 -28.15
CA TYR A 181 -12.17 21.80 -29.14
C TYR A 181 -13.52 21.43 -28.48
N TRP A 182 -13.55 20.41 -27.62
CA TRP A 182 -14.77 19.93 -26.98
C TRP A 182 -15.40 20.97 -26.03
N VAL A 183 -14.60 21.71 -25.25
CA VAL A 183 -15.10 22.83 -24.43
C VAL A 183 -15.68 23.94 -25.31
N ALA A 184 -15.00 24.30 -26.41
CA ALA A 184 -15.52 25.29 -27.35
C ALA A 184 -16.82 24.81 -28.03
N GLN A 185 -16.94 23.52 -28.35
CA GLN A 185 -18.18 22.93 -28.85
C GLN A 185 -19.30 23.04 -27.81
N LYS A 186 -19.08 22.56 -26.58
CA LYS A 186 -20.09 22.57 -25.50
C LYS A 186 -20.61 23.97 -25.20
N LEU A 187 -19.72 24.96 -25.08
CA LEU A 187 -20.11 26.37 -24.89
C LEU A 187 -21.00 26.94 -26.00
N ASN A 188 -20.94 26.38 -27.22
CA ASN A 188 -21.78 26.81 -28.35
C ASN A 188 -23.05 25.96 -28.56
N THR A 189 -23.14 24.75 -28.00
CA THR A 189 -24.25 23.82 -28.23
C THR A 189 -25.12 23.53 -27.02
N ASP A 190 -24.57 23.61 -25.80
CA ASP A 190 -25.25 23.24 -24.56
C ASP A 190 -25.65 24.51 -23.78
N PRO A 191 -26.96 24.78 -23.59
CA PRO A 191 -27.42 25.97 -22.89
C PRO A 191 -26.88 26.08 -21.45
N GLY A 192 -26.62 24.96 -20.78
CA GLY A 192 -26.15 24.95 -19.40
C GLY A 192 -24.69 25.39 -19.22
N TRP A 193 -23.93 25.52 -20.31
CA TRP A 193 -22.54 25.97 -20.27
C TRP A 193 -22.39 27.49 -20.44
N LYS A 194 -23.43 28.19 -20.91
CA LYS A 194 -23.38 29.62 -21.28
C LYS A 194 -22.90 30.54 -20.15
N GLU A 195 -23.44 30.36 -18.95
CA GLU A 195 -23.11 31.18 -17.76
C GLU A 195 -21.86 30.69 -17.02
N MET A 196 -21.34 29.51 -17.37
CA MET A 196 -20.16 28.91 -16.75
C MET A 196 -18.85 29.42 -17.39
N GLN A 197 -17.83 29.60 -16.55
CA GLN A 197 -16.44 29.81 -16.98
C GLN A 197 -15.73 28.45 -17.03
N VAL A 198 -14.91 28.20 -18.06
CA VAL A 198 -14.15 26.94 -18.17
C VAL A 198 -12.66 27.24 -18.26
N ILE A 199 -11.88 26.72 -17.33
CA ILE A 199 -10.41 26.85 -17.31
C ILE A 199 -9.79 25.49 -17.66
N ILE A 200 -8.94 25.46 -18.69
CA ILE A 200 -8.13 24.30 -19.05
C ILE A 200 -6.68 24.59 -18.66
N SER A 201 -6.14 23.84 -17.71
CA SER A 201 -4.73 23.91 -17.31
C SER A 201 -4.01 22.64 -17.77
N ASP A 202 -3.54 22.67 -19.01
CA ASP A 202 -3.00 21.50 -19.70
C ASP A 202 -1.58 21.08 -19.26
N ALA A 203 -1.05 20.05 -19.92
CA ALA A 203 0.23 19.42 -19.58
C ALA A 203 1.48 20.29 -19.86
N SER A 204 1.34 21.38 -20.63
CA SER A 204 2.42 22.36 -20.85
C SER A 204 2.61 23.32 -19.67
N VAL A 205 1.64 23.41 -18.76
CA VAL A 205 1.73 24.16 -17.50
C VAL A 205 2.37 23.24 -16.44
N PRO A 206 3.50 23.60 -15.80
CA PRO A 206 4.10 22.76 -14.75
C PRO A 206 3.20 22.54 -13.52
N GLY A 207 3.51 21.49 -12.75
CA GLY A 207 2.75 21.03 -11.59
C GLY A 207 1.84 19.83 -11.89
N GLU A 208 1.48 19.11 -10.84
CA GLU A 208 0.50 18.02 -10.88
C GLU A 208 -0.93 18.57 -10.86
N GLY A 209 -1.89 17.84 -11.44
CA GLY A 209 -3.27 18.31 -11.64
C GLY A 209 -3.95 18.76 -10.35
N GLU A 210 -3.83 17.93 -9.29
CA GLU A 210 -4.34 18.25 -7.96
C GLU A 210 -3.69 19.50 -7.35
N HIS A 211 -2.37 19.66 -7.49
CA HIS A 211 -1.65 20.82 -6.96
C HIS A 211 -1.95 22.11 -7.75
N LYS A 212 -2.21 22.03 -9.07
CA LYS A 212 -2.73 23.17 -9.87
C LYS A 212 -4.10 23.63 -9.39
N ILE A 213 -5.00 22.68 -9.08
CA ILE A 213 -6.33 22.97 -8.53
C ILE A 213 -6.21 23.64 -7.16
N MET A 214 -5.37 23.09 -6.27
CA MET A 214 -5.19 23.63 -4.91
C MET A 214 -4.54 25.02 -4.91
N ASP A 215 -3.54 25.26 -5.77
CA ASP A 215 -2.95 26.58 -5.98
C ASP A 215 -3.99 27.59 -6.52
N PHE A 216 -4.85 27.19 -7.48
CA PHE A 216 -5.96 28.03 -7.92
C PHE A 216 -6.92 28.38 -6.78
N ILE A 217 -7.38 27.39 -6.01
CA ILE A 217 -8.33 27.61 -4.89
C ILE A 217 -7.72 28.55 -3.84
N ARG A 218 -6.46 28.32 -3.44
CA ARG A 218 -5.75 29.19 -2.49
C ARG A 218 -5.59 30.63 -3.01
N ARG A 219 -5.31 30.81 -4.31
CA ARG A 219 -5.24 32.13 -4.94
C ARG A 219 -6.60 32.82 -4.95
N GLN A 220 -7.69 32.11 -5.22
CA GLN A 220 -9.05 32.67 -5.09
C GLN A 220 -9.34 33.06 -3.64
N ARG A 221 -9.15 32.17 -2.66
CA ARG A 221 -9.33 32.45 -1.22
C ARG A 221 -8.53 33.68 -0.74
N SER A 222 -7.36 33.94 -1.31
CA SER A 222 -6.53 35.11 -0.98
C SER A 222 -7.02 36.44 -1.59
N ASN A 223 -7.96 36.41 -2.53
CA ASN A 223 -8.56 37.58 -3.16
C ASN A 223 -9.66 38.16 -2.26
N PRO A 224 -9.64 39.45 -1.89
CA PRO A 224 -10.71 40.09 -1.11
C PRO A 224 -12.12 40.03 -1.73
N GLY A 225 -12.24 39.66 -3.01
CA GLY A 225 -13.51 39.42 -3.69
C GLY A 225 -14.03 37.98 -3.68
N HIS A 226 -13.38 37.04 -2.97
CA HIS A 226 -13.85 35.65 -2.83
C HIS A 226 -15.14 35.56 -2.02
N ASP A 227 -16.05 34.68 -2.43
CA ASP A 227 -17.22 34.30 -1.64
C ASP A 227 -16.84 33.11 -0.74
N PRO A 228 -16.74 33.28 0.59
CA PRO A 228 -16.33 32.21 1.50
C PRO A 228 -17.37 31.08 1.65
N ASN A 229 -18.53 31.20 0.99
CA ASN A 229 -19.56 30.16 0.92
C ASN A 229 -19.57 29.43 -0.42
N THR A 230 -18.57 29.68 -1.29
CA THR A 230 -18.39 28.97 -2.56
C THR A 230 -18.37 27.46 -2.32
N ARG A 231 -19.11 26.72 -3.13
CA ARG A 231 -19.27 25.26 -3.03
C ARG A 231 -18.38 24.55 -4.04
N HIS A 232 -17.38 23.85 -3.53
CA HIS A 232 -16.33 23.19 -4.30
C HIS A 232 -16.61 21.69 -4.41
N VAL A 233 -16.51 21.14 -5.63
CA VAL A 233 -16.47 19.69 -5.87
C VAL A 233 -15.20 19.35 -6.64
N MET A 234 -14.37 18.46 -6.10
CA MET A 234 -13.19 17.97 -6.80
C MET A 234 -13.35 16.50 -7.18
N TYR A 235 -13.31 16.17 -8.48
CA TYR A 235 -13.20 14.80 -8.94
C TYR A 235 -11.76 14.30 -8.87
N GLY A 236 -11.59 13.10 -8.35
CA GLY A 236 -10.38 12.29 -8.51
C GLY A 236 -10.40 11.04 -7.64
N LEU A 237 -9.54 10.07 -7.95
CA LEU A 237 -9.52 8.78 -7.26
C LEU A 237 -8.56 8.75 -6.07
N ASP A 238 -7.55 9.60 -6.05
CA ASP A 238 -6.46 9.53 -5.07
C ASP A 238 -6.87 9.94 -3.65
N ALA A 239 -6.06 9.52 -2.68
CA ALA A 239 -6.35 9.70 -1.25
C ALA A 239 -5.88 11.06 -0.74
N ASP A 240 -4.81 11.59 -1.34
CA ASP A 240 -4.16 12.83 -0.96
C ASP A 240 -5.09 14.03 -1.26
N LEU A 241 -5.97 13.91 -2.26
CA LEU A 241 -7.12 14.78 -2.53
C LEU A 241 -7.96 15.10 -1.28
N ILE A 242 -8.17 14.13 -0.38
CA ILE A 242 -8.96 14.32 0.85
C ILE A 242 -8.18 15.22 1.83
N MET A 243 -6.86 15.05 1.90
CA MET A 243 -5.97 15.86 2.74
C MET A 243 -5.85 17.28 2.20
N LEU A 244 -5.63 17.40 0.89
CA LEU A 244 -5.56 18.66 0.16
C LEU A 244 -6.88 19.46 0.27
N SER A 245 -8.03 18.79 0.18
CA SER A 245 -9.35 19.40 0.38
C SER A 245 -9.51 20.00 1.77
N LEU A 246 -9.08 19.29 2.82
CA LEU A 246 -9.07 19.82 4.20
C LEU A 246 -8.13 21.03 4.32
N ALA A 247 -6.93 20.96 3.74
CA ALA A 247 -5.92 22.03 3.73
C ALA A 247 -6.31 23.27 2.88
N THR A 248 -7.46 23.26 2.19
CA THR A 248 -8.04 24.50 1.63
C THR A 248 -8.69 25.38 2.70
N HIS A 249 -9.18 24.75 3.79
CA HIS A 249 -10.07 25.35 4.79
C HIS A 249 -11.33 26.01 4.20
N GLU A 250 -11.79 25.63 3.00
CA GLU A 250 -13.11 26.03 2.49
C GLU A 250 -14.21 25.23 3.21
N PRO A 251 -15.30 25.86 3.69
CA PRO A 251 -16.30 25.20 4.54
C PRO A 251 -17.24 24.28 3.75
N HIS A 252 -17.29 24.40 2.43
CA HIS A 252 -18.22 23.68 1.56
C HIS A 252 -17.47 22.95 0.44
N PHE A 253 -16.81 21.86 0.81
CA PHE A 253 -16.00 21.07 -0.11
C PHE A 253 -16.48 19.60 -0.14
N ARG A 254 -16.58 19.02 -1.34
CA ARG A 254 -16.78 17.57 -1.54
C ARG A 254 -15.75 16.98 -2.49
N VAL A 255 -15.27 15.77 -2.20
CA VAL A 255 -14.49 14.97 -3.15
C VAL A 255 -15.45 13.99 -3.84
N LEU A 256 -15.48 14.01 -5.17
CA LEU A 256 -16.28 13.13 -6.00
C LEU A 256 -15.39 11.97 -6.50
N ARG A 257 -15.87 10.73 -6.34
CA ARG A 257 -15.16 9.53 -6.80
C ARG A 257 -16.12 8.42 -7.19
N GLU A 258 -15.65 7.46 -7.97
CA GLU A 258 -16.35 6.18 -8.16
C GLU A 258 -16.39 5.39 -6.85
N ASP A 259 -17.46 4.63 -6.62
CA ASP A 259 -17.49 3.65 -5.54
C ASP A 259 -16.54 2.48 -5.84
N VAL A 260 -15.53 2.33 -4.98
CA VAL A 260 -14.55 1.25 -5.03
C VAL A 260 -15.03 -0.03 -4.31
N PHE A 261 -16.10 0.05 -3.53
CA PHE A 261 -16.67 -1.10 -2.80
C PHE A 261 -17.78 -1.82 -3.59
N PHE A 262 -18.41 -1.15 -4.56
CA PHE A 262 -19.44 -1.71 -5.45
C PHE A 262 -19.03 -3.06 -6.08
N GLN A 263 -17.76 -3.24 -6.43
CA GLN A 263 -17.25 -4.48 -7.04
C GLN A 263 -17.01 -5.64 -6.05
N GLU A 264 -17.02 -5.44 -4.73
CA GLU A 264 -16.76 -6.53 -3.76
C GLU A 264 -17.83 -7.64 -3.76
N GLY A 265 -18.91 -7.48 -4.54
CA GLY A 265 -19.91 -8.50 -4.82
C GLY A 265 -19.62 -9.46 -5.99
N SER A 266 -18.77 -9.09 -6.97
CA SER A 266 -18.48 -9.98 -8.12
C SER A 266 -17.47 -11.07 -7.75
N ARG A 267 -17.75 -12.31 -8.15
CA ARG A 267 -16.96 -13.48 -7.74
C ARG A 267 -15.99 -13.84 -8.84
N THR A 268 -14.70 -13.90 -8.51
CA THR A 268 -13.57 -14.05 -9.44
C THR A 268 -13.91 -14.85 -10.71
N ALA A 269 -14.08 -14.16 -11.84
CA ALA A 269 -14.38 -14.79 -13.11
C ALA A 269 -13.20 -15.65 -13.60
N CYS A 270 -13.52 -16.81 -14.16
CA CYS A 270 -12.55 -17.74 -14.71
C CYS A 270 -11.78 -17.10 -15.88
N ARG A 271 -10.45 -16.95 -15.74
CA ARG A 271 -9.57 -16.31 -16.74
C ARG A 271 -9.55 -16.99 -18.13
N ILE A 272 -10.15 -18.17 -18.29
CA ILE A 272 -10.18 -18.93 -19.56
C ILE A 272 -11.53 -18.79 -20.31
N CYS A 273 -12.66 -18.67 -19.62
CA CYS A 273 -14.00 -18.60 -20.25
C CYS A 273 -14.87 -17.42 -19.82
N GLY A 274 -14.43 -16.61 -18.84
CA GLY A 274 -15.16 -15.44 -18.32
C GLY A 274 -16.35 -15.76 -17.40
N GLN A 275 -16.59 -17.02 -17.04
CA GLN A 275 -17.68 -17.43 -16.14
C GLN A 275 -17.26 -17.31 -14.67
N GLU A 276 -18.14 -16.81 -13.80
CA GLU A 276 -17.91 -16.87 -12.36
C GLU A 276 -18.00 -18.31 -11.80
N GLY A 277 -17.50 -18.52 -10.57
CA GLY A 277 -17.80 -19.71 -9.77
C GLY A 277 -16.85 -20.91 -9.92
N HIS A 278 -15.84 -20.86 -10.79
CA HIS A 278 -14.79 -21.89 -10.88
C HIS A 278 -13.40 -21.31 -11.16
N TYR A 279 -12.35 -22.02 -10.76
CA TYR A 279 -10.97 -21.62 -11.04
C TYR A 279 -10.56 -22.00 -12.48
N ALA A 280 -9.56 -21.30 -13.04
CA ALA A 280 -9.05 -21.56 -14.39
C ALA A 280 -8.70 -23.04 -14.65
N ALA A 281 -8.11 -23.73 -13.66
CA ALA A 281 -7.77 -25.16 -13.71
C ALA A 281 -8.99 -26.12 -13.78
N GLN A 282 -10.22 -25.60 -13.71
CA GLN A 282 -11.48 -26.35 -13.74
C GLN A 282 -12.35 -25.96 -14.96
N CYS A 283 -11.82 -25.16 -15.88
CA CYS A 283 -12.56 -24.65 -17.03
C CYS A 283 -12.80 -25.70 -18.11
N THR A 284 -14.05 -25.84 -18.58
CA THR A 284 -14.42 -26.73 -19.70
C THR A 284 -14.20 -26.12 -21.09
N GLY A 285 -13.70 -24.88 -21.17
CA GLY A 285 -13.35 -24.19 -22.43
C GLY A 285 -14.54 -23.73 -23.29
N THR A 286 -15.77 -24.06 -22.94
CA THR A 286 -16.98 -23.67 -23.68
C THR A 286 -17.40 -22.23 -23.39
N LYS A 287 -17.08 -21.31 -24.30
CA LYS A 287 -17.70 -19.97 -24.37
C LYS A 287 -19.21 -20.15 -24.62
N ALA A 288 -20.02 -20.04 -23.58
CA ALA A 288 -21.46 -19.94 -23.71
C ALA A 288 -21.86 -18.52 -24.15
N GLU A 289 -22.92 -18.39 -24.95
CA GLU A 289 -23.58 -17.11 -25.25
C GLU A 289 -24.34 -16.59 -24.03
N VAL A 290 -23.60 -16.24 -22.96
CA VAL A 290 -24.16 -15.46 -21.87
C VAL A 290 -24.49 -14.09 -22.45
N LYS A 291 -25.79 -13.83 -22.66
CA LYS A 291 -26.31 -12.46 -22.84
C LYS A 291 -25.90 -11.67 -21.60
N LYS A 292 -24.76 -10.98 -21.66
CA LYS A 292 -24.41 -9.97 -20.67
C LYS A 292 -25.55 -8.96 -20.67
N THR A 293 -26.27 -8.87 -19.55
CA THR A 293 -26.98 -7.64 -19.21
C THR A 293 -25.99 -6.48 -19.33
N PRO A 294 -26.42 -5.29 -19.82
CA PRO A 294 -25.53 -4.14 -19.90
C PRO A 294 -24.81 -3.96 -18.56
N PRO A 295 -23.48 -3.76 -18.54
CA PRO A 295 -22.76 -3.57 -17.29
C PRO A 295 -23.33 -2.32 -16.60
N GLU A 296 -23.92 -2.54 -15.43
CA GLU A 296 -24.53 -1.48 -14.62
C GLU A 296 -23.50 -0.38 -14.37
N LYS A 297 -23.88 0.87 -14.57
CA LYS A 297 -22.95 2.01 -14.48
C LYS A 297 -22.33 2.01 -13.08
N LYS A 298 -21.00 1.93 -12.99
CA LYS A 298 -20.28 2.04 -11.72
C LYS A 298 -20.72 3.35 -11.04
N PRO A 299 -21.30 3.29 -9.81
CA PRO A 299 -21.92 4.44 -9.19
C PRO A 299 -20.87 5.39 -8.62
N PHE A 300 -21.27 6.64 -8.41
CA PHE A 300 -20.44 7.66 -7.78
C PHE A 300 -20.84 7.91 -6.32
N ILE A 301 -19.88 8.37 -5.54
CA ILE A 301 -20.03 8.79 -4.15
C ILE A 301 -19.34 10.14 -3.92
N PHE A 302 -19.97 10.96 -3.09
CA PHE A 302 -19.31 12.11 -2.46
C PHE A 302 -18.62 11.64 -1.17
N LEU A 303 -17.44 12.19 -0.91
CA LEU A 303 -16.92 12.38 0.44
C LEU A 303 -17.13 13.84 0.83
N ASP A 304 -17.95 14.07 1.85
CA ASP A 304 -18.28 15.40 2.37
C ASP A 304 -17.25 15.85 3.42
N VAL A 305 -16.52 16.93 3.10
CA VAL A 305 -15.42 17.43 3.94
C VAL A 305 -15.95 18.23 5.13
N ALA A 306 -17.15 18.81 5.06
CA ALA A 306 -17.76 19.48 6.21
C ALA A 306 -18.12 18.46 7.30
N ILE A 307 -18.73 17.33 6.92
CA ILE A 307 -19.02 16.23 7.85
C ILE A 307 -17.72 15.64 8.42
N LEU A 308 -16.65 15.53 7.60
CA LEU A 308 -15.35 15.10 8.11
C LEU A 308 -14.77 16.09 9.14
N ARG A 309 -14.90 17.40 8.91
CA ARG A 309 -14.46 18.44 9.86
C ARG A 309 -15.20 18.38 11.20
N GLU A 310 -16.50 18.08 11.22
CA GLU A 310 -17.25 17.82 12.46
C GLU A 310 -16.71 16.60 13.23
N TYR A 311 -16.41 15.49 12.53
CA TYR A 311 -15.78 14.32 13.14
C TYR A 311 -14.39 14.64 13.71
N LEU A 312 -13.60 15.44 12.99
CA LEU A 312 -12.27 15.84 13.44
C LEU A 312 -12.33 16.82 14.63
N GLU A 313 -13.29 17.74 14.70
CA GLU A 313 -13.48 18.55 15.92
C GLU A 313 -13.79 17.64 17.13
N ALA A 314 -14.68 16.67 16.98
CA ALA A 314 -15.02 15.75 18.06
C ALA A 314 -13.84 14.85 18.50
N GLU A 315 -12.91 14.50 17.60
CA GLU A 315 -11.78 13.62 17.90
C GLU A 315 -10.50 14.34 18.37
N LEU A 316 -10.28 15.58 17.92
CA LEU A 316 -9.05 16.35 18.18
C LEU A 316 -9.15 17.29 19.39
N LYS A 317 -10.35 17.52 19.92
CA LYS A 317 -10.63 18.43 21.03
C LYS A 317 -10.18 17.86 22.37
N VAL A 318 -8.90 18.06 22.69
CA VAL A 318 -8.30 17.69 23.98
C VAL A 318 -8.85 18.59 25.11
N PRO A 319 -9.34 18.03 26.23
CA PRO A 319 -9.77 18.81 27.38
C PRO A 319 -8.58 19.35 28.19
N GLN A 320 -8.77 20.46 28.90
CA GLN A 320 -7.79 21.04 29.84
C GLN A 320 -6.42 21.42 29.21
N MET A 321 -6.39 21.82 27.93
CA MET A 321 -5.17 22.33 27.30
C MET A 321 -4.71 23.67 27.91
N PRO A 322 -3.38 23.95 27.92
CA PRO A 322 -2.83 25.23 28.38
C PRO A 322 -3.03 26.40 27.39
N PHE A 323 -3.63 26.16 26.22
CA PHE A 323 -3.93 27.17 25.20
C PHE A 323 -5.32 26.91 24.56
N PRO A 324 -5.97 27.91 23.93
CA PRO A 324 -7.28 27.74 23.30
C PRO A 324 -7.28 26.74 22.15
N PHE A 325 -8.32 25.91 22.06
CA PHE A 325 -8.50 24.99 20.92
C PHE A 325 -8.89 25.74 19.65
N ASN A 326 -8.17 25.47 18.56
CA ASN A 326 -8.42 25.95 17.20
C ASN A 326 -8.57 24.75 16.25
N LEU A 327 -9.72 24.62 15.60
CA LEU A 327 -10.02 23.51 14.70
C LEU A 327 -9.13 23.50 13.45
N GLU A 328 -8.82 24.67 12.87
CA GLU A 328 -8.02 24.73 11.63
C GLU A 328 -6.59 24.25 11.85
N GLN A 329 -5.96 24.68 12.96
CA GLN A 329 -4.61 24.23 13.32
C GLN A 329 -4.58 22.77 13.78
N ALA A 330 -5.67 22.27 14.38
CA ALA A 330 -5.81 20.84 14.67
C ALA A 330 -5.96 19.99 13.40
N ILE A 331 -6.66 20.48 12.37
CA ILE A 331 -6.78 19.84 11.06
C ILE A 331 -5.42 19.84 10.34
N ASP A 332 -4.65 20.93 10.42
CA ASP A 332 -3.31 20.99 9.82
C ASP A 332 -2.34 19.99 10.46
N ASP A 333 -2.39 19.86 11.79
CA ASP A 333 -1.67 18.82 12.51
C ASP A 333 -2.15 17.41 12.10
N TRP A 334 -3.45 17.19 11.92
CA TRP A 334 -4.01 15.88 11.51
C TRP A 334 -3.57 15.47 10.09
N VAL A 335 -3.62 16.40 9.12
CA VAL A 335 -3.12 16.19 7.75
C VAL A 335 -1.63 15.88 7.78
N LEU A 336 -0.85 16.65 8.56
CA LEU A 336 0.58 16.45 8.73
C LEU A 336 0.92 15.07 9.32
N LEU A 337 0.16 14.62 10.31
CA LEU A 337 0.33 13.29 10.93
C LEU A 337 -0.01 12.15 9.96
N ILE A 338 -0.92 12.35 8.99
CA ILE A 338 -1.17 11.35 7.94
C ILE A 338 0.02 11.28 6.97
N PHE A 339 0.62 12.41 6.59
CA PHE A 339 1.82 12.41 5.74
C PHE A 339 3.03 11.70 6.38
N PHE A 340 3.11 11.58 7.70
CA PHE A 340 4.11 10.74 8.41
C PHE A 340 3.87 9.23 8.22
N VAL A 341 2.61 8.78 8.14
CA VAL A 341 2.29 7.36 7.82
C VAL A 341 2.68 7.01 6.38
N GLY A 342 2.84 8.05 5.56
CA GLY A 342 3.46 8.04 4.25
C GLY A 342 2.79 9.06 3.35
N ASN A 343 3.32 9.21 2.14
CA ASN A 343 2.74 10.01 1.07
C ASN A 343 3.20 9.39 -0.25
N ASP A 344 3.30 10.17 -1.32
CA ASP A 344 3.73 9.73 -2.65
C ASP A 344 5.21 10.08 -2.97
N PHE A 345 5.90 10.74 -2.03
CA PHE A 345 7.28 11.24 -2.16
C PHE A 345 8.23 10.45 -1.23
N LEU A 346 7.83 10.22 0.02
CA LEU A 346 8.60 9.50 1.04
C LEU A 346 8.26 7.99 1.12
N PRO A 347 9.26 7.12 1.33
CA PRO A 347 9.01 5.80 1.91
C PRO A 347 8.45 5.93 3.34
N HIS A 348 7.48 5.08 3.68
CA HIS A 348 6.88 5.06 5.02
C HIS A 348 7.91 4.62 6.07
N LEU A 349 7.89 5.24 7.27
CA LEU A 349 8.68 4.78 8.40
C LEU A 349 8.38 3.29 8.67
N PRO A 350 9.37 2.43 8.98
CA PRO A 350 9.13 0.98 9.10
C PRO A 350 8.07 0.62 10.16
N SER A 351 7.95 1.45 11.19
CA SER A 351 7.01 1.36 12.31
C SER A 351 5.59 1.90 12.01
N LEU A 352 5.32 2.43 10.82
CA LEU A 352 4.01 2.99 10.46
C LEU A 352 3.38 2.27 9.25
N GLU A 353 2.23 1.63 9.48
CA GLU A 353 1.34 1.17 8.41
C GLU A 353 -0.16 1.40 8.74
N ILE A 354 -0.93 1.95 7.79
CA ILE A 354 -2.37 2.24 7.96
C ILE A 354 -3.16 1.00 8.40
N ARG A 355 -2.83 -0.18 7.83
CA ARG A 355 -3.50 -1.46 8.13
C ARG A 355 -3.33 -1.92 9.59
N GLU A 356 -2.40 -1.32 10.33
CA GLU A 356 -2.07 -1.65 11.73
C GLU A 356 -2.58 -0.60 12.73
N GLY A 357 -3.23 0.47 12.27
CA GLY A 357 -3.67 1.57 13.13
C GLY A 357 -2.58 2.63 13.39
N ALA A 358 -1.64 2.82 12.45
CA ALA A 358 -0.61 3.85 12.54
C ALA A 358 -1.18 5.26 12.74
N ILE A 359 -2.27 5.61 12.02
CA ILE A 359 -2.93 6.92 12.16
C ILE A 359 -3.48 7.06 13.59
N ASP A 360 -4.22 6.07 14.10
CA ASP A 360 -4.76 6.09 15.46
C ASP A 360 -3.65 6.13 16.54
N THR A 361 -2.48 5.55 16.25
CA THR A 361 -1.29 5.60 17.11
C THR A 361 -0.66 6.99 17.14
N LEU A 362 -0.46 7.62 15.98
CA LEU A 362 0.04 9.00 15.88
C LEU A 362 -0.93 10.01 16.50
N LEU A 363 -2.24 9.88 16.26
CA LEU A 363 -3.26 10.73 16.88
C LEU A 363 -3.33 10.56 18.40
N LYS A 364 -3.02 9.36 18.92
CA LYS A 364 -2.84 9.17 20.35
C LYS A 364 -1.58 9.90 20.86
N ILE A 365 -0.42 9.71 20.22
CA ILE A 365 0.82 10.40 20.61
C ILE A 365 0.63 11.92 20.60
N TRP A 366 -0.02 12.46 19.56
CA TRP A 366 -0.36 13.89 19.46
C TRP A 366 -1.24 14.34 20.63
N ARG A 367 -2.37 13.69 20.91
CA ARG A 367 -3.24 14.06 22.06
C ARG A 367 -2.53 13.93 23.41
N ASP A 368 -1.72 12.88 23.60
CA ASP A 368 -1.00 12.61 24.85
C ASP A 368 0.09 13.69 25.11
N GLU A 369 0.77 14.19 24.06
CA GLU A 369 1.90 15.14 24.16
C GLU A 369 1.51 16.62 23.88
N LEU A 370 0.34 16.92 23.31
CA LEU A 370 -0.10 18.28 22.94
C LEU A 370 -0.01 19.32 24.08
N PRO A 371 -0.30 18.99 25.36
CA PRO A 371 -0.07 19.91 26.48
C PRO A 371 1.42 20.25 26.70
N ARG A 372 2.33 19.29 26.48
CA ARG A 372 3.80 19.46 26.58
C ARG A 372 4.36 20.23 25.38
N MET A 373 3.75 20.09 24.20
CA MET A 373 4.12 20.86 23.01
C MET A 373 3.81 22.36 23.12
N GLY A 374 2.89 22.77 23.99
CA GLY A 374 2.53 24.18 24.21
C GLY A 374 1.90 24.86 22.99
N GLY A 375 1.43 24.07 22.01
CA GLY A 375 0.83 24.52 20.77
C GLY A 375 0.85 23.42 19.71
N TYR A 376 0.29 23.73 18.55
CA TYR A 376 0.20 22.83 17.38
C TYR A 376 1.56 22.57 16.73
N LEU A 377 1.72 21.40 16.10
CA LEU A 377 2.89 21.06 15.25
C LEU A 377 3.05 22.05 14.10
N THR A 378 1.94 22.61 13.65
CA THR A 378 1.86 23.53 12.52
C THR A 378 1.53 24.96 12.94
N ASN A 379 2.07 25.92 12.20
CA ASN A 379 1.68 27.32 12.30
C ASN A 379 1.63 27.93 10.89
N HIS A 380 0.42 28.13 10.35
CA HIS A 380 0.18 28.66 9.00
C HIS A 380 1.05 28.00 7.91
N GLY A 381 1.09 26.67 7.90
CA GLY A 381 1.90 25.87 6.96
C GLY A 381 3.37 25.66 7.38
N GLN A 382 3.96 26.49 8.25
CA GLN A 382 5.29 26.22 8.80
C GLN A 382 5.24 25.07 9.82
N LEU A 383 6.32 24.30 9.94
CA LEU A 383 6.48 23.18 10.88
C LEU A 383 7.31 23.62 12.08
N GLU A 384 6.81 23.40 13.28
CA GLU A 384 7.57 23.62 14.50
C GLU A 384 8.43 22.39 14.81
N LEU A 385 9.72 22.45 14.46
CA LEU A 385 10.66 21.33 14.58
C LEU A 385 10.82 20.85 16.03
N SER A 386 10.72 21.75 17.02
CA SER A 386 10.77 21.39 18.44
C SER A 386 9.57 20.53 18.88
N ARG A 387 8.42 20.70 18.23
CA ARG A 387 7.21 19.87 18.45
C ARG A 387 7.25 18.58 17.63
N ALA A 388 7.78 18.62 16.41
CA ALA A 388 8.00 17.43 15.60
C ALA A 388 8.91 16.40 16.32
N GLN A 389 9.98 16.86 16.96
CA GLN A 389 10.87 16.05 17.81
C GLN A 389 10.08 15.27 18.90
N ILE A 390 9.13 15.93 19.57
CA ILE A 390 8.32 15.32 20.65
C ILE A 390 7.43 14.18 20.13
N ILE A 391 6.84 14.32 18.93
CA ILE A 391 6.04 13.25 18.31
C ILE A 391 6.93 12.08 17.88
N LEU A 392 8.10 12.36 17.30
CA LEU A 392 9.05 11.33 16.87
C LEU A 392 9.62 10.56 18.09
N GLU A 393 9.94 11.23 19.20
CA GLU A 393 10.22 10.58 20.49
C GLU A 393 9.07 9.68 20.96
N GLY A 394 7.82 10.16 20.83
CA GLY A 394 6.61 9.43 21.24
C GLY A 394 6.34 8.18 20.39
N LEU A 395 6.83 8.15 19.14
CA LEU A 395 6.80 7.00 18.25
C LEU A 395 8.00 6.06 18.49
N ALA A 396 9.21 6.59 18.65
CA ALA A 396 10.44 5.86 18.94
C ALA A 396 10.28 4.93 20.17
N LYS A 397 9.64 5.44 21.24
CA LYS A 397 9.32 4.69 22.47
C LYS A 397 8.37 3.50 22.25
N ARG A 398 7.78 3.33 21.05
CA ARG A 398 6.78 2.30 20.71
C ARG A 398 7.21 1.35 19.58
N GLU A 399 8.28 1.63 18.85
CA GLU A 399 8.68 0.84 17.67
C GLU A 399 8.89 -0.65 17.99
N ASP A 400 9.69 -0.94 19.02
CA ASP A 400 9.94 -2.29 19.55
C ASP A 400 8.65 -3.04 19.95
N GLU A 401 7.57 -2.32 20.32
CA GLU A 401 6.26 -2.90 20.63
C GLU A 401 5.42 -3.15 19.37
N ILE A 402 5.47 -2.21 18.41
CA ILE A 402 4.79 -2.31 17.12
C ILE A 402 5.32 -3.50 16.32
N PHE A 403 6.64 -3.67 16.20
CA PHE A 403 7.23 -4.76 15.41
C PHE A 403 6.90 -6.15 15.97
N ARG A 404 6.88 -6.32 17.30
CA ARG A 404 6.44 -7.57 17.94
C ARG A 404 4.95 -7.83 17.70
N ARG A 405 4.08 -6.82 17.87
CA ARG A 405 2.63 -6.95 17.60
C ARG A 405 2.32 -7.27 16.13
N ARG A 406 3.06 -6.69 15.18
CA ARG A 406 2.99 -7.02 13.75
C ARG A 406 3.24 -8.51 13.54
N ARG A 407 4.36 -9.02 14.07
CA ARG A 407 4.73 -10.42 13.96
C ARG A 407 3.70 -11.36 14.60
N GLU A 408 3.23 -11.04 15.81
CA GLU A 408 2.15 -11.79 16.48
C GLU A 408 0.84 -11.78 15.69
N ALA A 409 0.54 -10.72 14.93
CA ALA A 409 -0.64 -10.65 14.07
C ALA A 409 -0.48 -11.50 12.80
N GLU A 410 0.68 -11.46 12.15
CA GLU A 410 1.04 -12.28 10.99
C GLU A 410 0.97 -13.78 11.33
N GLU A 411 1.58 -14.21 12.44
CA GLU A 411 1.59 -15.62 12.83
C GLU A 411 0.18 -16.14 13.17
N ARG A 412 -0.68 -15.31 13.78
CA ARG A 412 -2.10 -15.63 13.96
C ARG A 412 -2.84 -15.75 12.62
N GLN A 413 -2.63 -14.83 11.69
CA GLN A 413 -3.24 -14.88 10.35
C GLN A 413 -2.80 -16.13 9.57
N ASP A 414 -1.50 -16.46 9.58
CA ASP A 414 -0.97 -17.62 8.88
C ASP A 414 -1.40 -18.94 9.56
N HIS A 415 -1.52 -18.99 10.89
CA HIS A 415 -2.10 -20.13 11.59
C HIS A 415 -3.60 -20.31 11.26
N GLU A 416 -4.37 -19.22 11.19
CA GLU A 416 -5.75 -19.26 10.71
C GLU A 416 -5.86 -19.70 9.25
N ALA A 417 -4.99 -19.19 8.36
CA ALA A 417 -4.97 -19.56 6.96
C ALA A 417 -4.61 -21.04 6.77
N LYS A 418 -3.64 -21.56 7.54
CA LYS A 418 -3.33 -23.00 7.62
C LYS A 418 -4.55 -23.80 8.09
N ARG A 419 -5.22 -23.38 9.17
CA ARG A 419 -6.46 -24.02 9.66
C ARG A 419 -7.59 -24.02 8.62
N ARG A 420 -7.82 -22.90 7.93
CA ARG A 420 -8.81 -22.78 6.84
C ARG A 420 -8.46 -23.67 5.64
N LYS A 421 -7.18 -23.75 5.24
CA LYS A 421 -6.69 -24.65 4.17
C LYS A 421 -6.82 -26.14 4.54
N ILE A 422 -6.69 -26.50 5.82
CA ILE A 422 -6.95 -27.87 6.29
C ILE A 422 -8.47 -28.16 6.27
N GLN A 423 -9.29 -27.25 6.76
CA GLN A 423 -10.74 -27.41 6.81
C GLN A 423 -11.38 -27.48 5.41
N SER A 424 -10.89 -26.69 4.44
CA SER A 424 -11.35 -26.76 3.05
C SER A 424 -10.94 -28.07 2.37
N LYS A 425 -9.72 -28.57 2.61
CA LYS A 425 -9.30 -29.92 2.15
C LYS A 425 -10.18 -31.02 2.72
N HIS A 426 -10.65 -30.90 3.97
CA HIS A 426 -11.60 -31.84 4.56
C HIS A 426 -13.01 -31.80 3.94
N HIS A 427 -13.45 -30.65 3.41
CA HIS A 427 -14.70 -30.53 2.64
C HIS A 427 -14.57 -30.83 1.15
N ALA A 428 -13.34 -30.86 0.60
CA ALA A 428 -13.07 -31.26 -0.79
C ALA A 428 -13.08 -32.78 -1.01
N LEU A 429 -13.05 -33.58 0.05
CA LEU A 429 -13.39 -35.00 -0.01
C LEU A 429 -14.91 -35.13 -0.26
N PRO A 430 -15.35 -35.98 -1.22
CA PRO A 430 -16.77 -36.15 -1.48
C PRO A 430 -17.49 -36.61 -0.21
N ALA A 431 -18.65 -36.00 0.07
CA ALA A 431 -19.48 -36.38 1.21
C ALA A 431 -19.70 -37.90 1.20
N ARG A 432 -19.31 -38.59 2.28
CA ARG A 432 -19.43 -40.05 2.39
C ARG A 432 -20.87 -40.44 1.99
N PRO A 433 -21.07 -41.29 0.97
CA PRO A 433 -22.42 -41.64 0.56
C PRO A 433 -23.16 -42.28 1.73
N ASN A 434 -24.37 -41.78 2.03
CA ASN A 434 -25.19 -42.21 3.16
C ASN A 434 -25.16 -43.75 3.26
N SER A 435 -24.72 -44.26 4.41
CA SER A 435 -24.02 -45.56 4.55
C SER A 435 -24.95 -46.78 4.49
N THR A 436 -25.69 -46.89 3.39
CA THR A 436 -26.53 -48.03 3.01
C THR A 436 -25.72 -49.20 2.42
N PHE A 437 -24.40 -49.03 2.24
CA PHE A 437 -23.52 -50.13 1.80
C PHE A 437 -23.46 -51.25 2.84
N ALA A 438 -23.39 -50.94 4.14
CA ALA A 438 -23.44 -51.94 5.21
C ALA A 438 -24.77 -52.73 5.16
N ALA A 439 -25.90 -52.00 5.12
CA ALA A 439 -27.23 -52.58 5.03
C ALA A 439 -27.46 -53.43 3.76
N LYS A 440 -26.74 -53.15 2.67
CA LYS A 440 -26.78 -53.96 1.44
C LYS A 440 -25.78 -55.12 1.44
N ALA A 441 -24.61 -55.00 2.08
CA ALA A 441 -23.62 -56.07 2.16
C ALA A 441 -24.17 -57.32 2.88
N ASP A 442 -24.94 -57.11 3.96
CA ASP A 442 -25.65 -58.19 4.66
C ASP A 442 -26.72 -58.84 3.76
N SER A 443 -27.45 -58.04 2.97
CA SER A 443 -28.48 -58.53 2.03
C SER A 443 -27.94 -59.32 0.82
N ILE A 444 -26.63 -59.25 0.56
CA ILE A 444 -25.93 -59.94 -0.54
C ILE A 444 -24.95 -61.01 0.02
N GLY A 445 -24.97 -61.26 1.33
CA GLY A 445 -24.17 -62.33 1.96
C GLY A 445 -22.66 -62.09 1.99
N LEU A 446 -22.21 -60.85 1.80
CA LEU A 446 -20.79 -60.47 1.86
C LEU A 446 -20.35 -59.97 3.24
N GLY A 447 -21.28 -59.82 4.19
CA GLY A 447 -21.00 -59.59 5.61
C GLY A 447 -20.45 -60.85 6.29
N GLY A 448 -19.13 -60.99 6.38
CA GLY A 448 -18.49 -62.08 7.13
C GLY A 448 -18.82 -62.03 8.63
N PRO A 449 -19.11 -63.18 9.28
CA PRO A 449 -19.58 -63.19 10.66
C PRO A 449 -18.52 -62.64 11.64
N LYS A 450 -18.95 -61.81 12.59
CA LYS A 450 -18.09 -61.25 13.64
C LYS A 450 -17.61 -62.36 14.57
N THR A 451 -16.32 -62.38 14.90
CA THR A 451 -15.75 -63.33 15.86
C THR A 451 -16.14 -62.96 17.30
N ALA A 452 -16.10 -63.93 18.21
CA ALA A 452 -16.50 -63.71 19.60
C ALA A 452 -15.67 -62.62 20.31
N GLU A 453 -14.36 -62.51 20.00
CA GLU A 453 -13.50 -61.48 20.57
C GLU A 453 -13.85 -60.06 20.07
N THR A 454 -14.24 -59.87 18.79
CA THR A 454 -14.63 -58.52 18.31
C THR A 454 -15.97 -58.08 18.89
N ALA A 455 -16.90 -59.01 19.12
CA ALA A 455 -18.14 -58.73 19.84
C ALA A 455 -17.91 -58.32 21.31
N GLN A 456 -16.94 -58.96 22.00
CA GLN A 456 -16.62 -58.65 23.40
C GLN A 456 -15.90 -57.30 23.59
N LEU A 457 -15.09 -56.87 22.62
CA LEU A 457 -14.33 -55.61 22.70
C LEU A 457 -15.10 -54.37 22.20
N ALA A 458 -16.22 -54.57 21.48
CA ALA A 458 -17.02 -53.48 20.93
C ALA A 458 -17.56 -52.46 21.97
N PRO A 459 -18.01 -52.84 23.18
CA PRO A 459 -18.47 -51.88 24.19
C PRO A 459 -17.34 -50.96 24.66
N THR A 460 -16.17 -51.53 24.97
CA THR A 460 -14.99 -50.78 25.42
C THR A 460 -14.47 -49.86 24.33
N ALA A 461 -14.49 -50.30 23.06
CA ALA A 461 -14.13 -49.48 21.92
C ALA A 461 -15.08 -48.27 21.75
N ALA A 462 -16.40 -48.49 21.86
CA ALA A 462 -17.39 -47.42 21.77
C ALA A 462 -17.27 -46.41 22.93
N GLN A 463 -17.08 -46.89 24.16
CA GLN A 463 -16.93 -46.05 25.34
C GLN A 463 -15.64 -45.22 25.29
N ALA A 464 -14.53 -45.80 24.82
CA ALA A 464 -13.26 -45.07 24.67
C ALA A 464 -13.33 -43.98 23.57
N LEU A 465 -14.06 -44.22 22.47
CA LEU A 465 -14.27 -43.24 21.40
C LEU A 465 -15.17 -42.06 21.82
N GLY A 466 -15.96 -42.20 22.89
CA GLY A 466 -16.69 -41.10 23.54
C GLY A 466 -15.95 -40.44 24.70
N GLY A 467 -14.71 -40.88 24.99
CA GLY A 467 -13.88 -40.38 26.09
C GLY A 467 -12.97 -39.22 25.70
N SER A 468 -11.97 -38.92 26.55
CA SER A 468 -10.94 -37.94 26.23
C SER A 468 -9.92 -38.50 25.24
N ASN A 469 -9.12 -37.62 24.62
CA ASN A 469 -8.01 -38.03 23.74
C ASN A 469 -7.05 -39.02 24.42
N ARG A 470 -6.87 -38.96 25.74
CA ARG A 470 -6.03 -39.90 26.50
C ARG A 470 -6.65 -41.30 26.55
N ASP A 471 -7.97 -41.39 26.65
CA ASP A 471 -8.71 -42.65 26.74
C ASP A 471 -8.77 -43.36 25.37
N VAL A 472 -8.88 -42.59 24.28
CA VAL A 472 -8.76 -43.07 22.90
C VAL A 472 -7.37 -43.69 22.66
N VAL A 473 -6.29 -43.00 23.08
CA VAL A 473 -4.92 -43.49 22.94
C VAL A 473 -4.68 -44.76 23.77
N ALA A 474 -5.11 -44.77 25.04
CA ALA A 474 -4.98 -45.93 25.93
C ALA A 474 -5.70 -47.17 25.38
N ASN A 475 -6.88 -47.01 24.78
CA ASN A 475 -7.71 -48.10 24.29
C ASN A 475 -7.56 -48.39 22.78
N ARG A 476 -6.55 -47.82 22.10
CA ARG A 476 -6.37 -47.94 20.63
C ARG A 476 -6.41 -49.39 20.12
N ARG A 477 -5.97 -50.36 20.93
CA ARG A 477 -5.99 -51.79 20.60
C ARG A 477 -7.42 -52.35 20.54
N ALA A 478 -8.27 -52.05 21.53
CA ALA A 478 -9.68 -52.47 21.52
C ALA A 478 -10.42 -51.82 20.34
N ILE A 479 -10.18 -50.53 20.11
CA ILE A 479 -10.76 -49.79 18.98
C ILE A 479 -10.35 -50.39 17.62
N ARG A 480 -9.07 -50.75 17.42
CA ARG A 480 -8.63 -51.41 16.18
C ARG A 480 -9.24 -52.81 16.02
N MET A 481 -9.17 -53.65 17.06
CA MET A 481 -9.67 -55.04 16.98
C MET A 481 -11.19 -55.11 16.73
N ALA A 482 -11.99 -54.27 17.40
CA ALA A 482 -13.45 -54.27 17.24
C ALA A 482 -13.95 -53.84 15.85
N ASN A 483 -13.07 -53.29 15.00
CA ASN A 483 -13.40 -52.80 13.66
C ASN A 483 -12.81 -53.65 12.51
N MET A 484 -12.10 -54.74 12.80
CA MET A 484 -11.59 -55.66 11.75
C MET A 484 -12.65 -56.71 11.38
N SER A 485 -12.79 -57.01 10.09
CA SER A 485 -13.60 -58.15 9.64
C SER A 485 -12.89 -59.49 9.90
N ALA A 486 -13.65 -60.59 9.97
CA ALA A 486 -13.08 -61.92 10.17
C ALA A 486 -12.08 -62.31 9.05
N ALA A 487 -12.30 -61.86 7.82
CA ALA A 487 -11.38 -62.08 6.71
C ALA A 487 -10.05 -61.31 6.86
N GLU A 488 -10.09 -60.09 7.42
CA GLU A 488 -8.89 -59.30 7.70
C GLU A 488 -8.11 -59.83 8.92
N VAL A 489 -8.81 -60.36 9.93
CA VAL A 489 -8.17 -61.06 11.06
C VAL A 489 -7.43 -62.31 10.55
N LEU A 490 -8.10 -63.15 9.77
CA LEU A 490 -7.50 -64.37 9.20
C LEU A 490 -6.33 -64.04 8.24
N LYS A 491 -6.44 -62.93 7.48
CA LYS A 491 -5.34 -62.40 6.65
C LYS A 491 -4.16 -61.88 7.49
N ALA A 492 -4.41 -61.29 8.65
CA ALA A 492 -3.35 -60.85 9.57
C ALA A 492 -2.67 -62.02 10.29
N GLU A 493 -3.40 -63.09 10.63
CA GLU A 493 -2.84 -64.35 11.13
C GLU A 493 -1.98 -65.05 10.06
N LEU A 494 -2.48 -65.17 8.82
CA LEU A 494 -1.72 -65.73 7.70
C LEU A 494 -0.47 -64.91 7.32
N ALA A 495 -0.48 -63.60 7.61
CA ALA A 495 0.68 -62.73 7.45
C ALA A 495 1.64 -62.74 8.66
N GLY A 496 1.38 -63.54 9.71
CA GLY A 496 2.21 -63.62 10.91
C GLY A 496 2.17 -62.38 11.81
N LEU A 497 1.26 -61.43 11.57
CA LEU A 497 1.16 -60.14 12.27
C LEU A 497 0.36 -60.21 13.58
N VAL A 498 -0.02 -61.41 14.01
CA VAL A 498 -0.71 -61.69 15.28
C VAL A 498 0.20 -62.57 16.15
N PRO A 499 0.65 -62.11 17.33
CA PRO A 499 1.49 -62.91 18.21
C PRO A 499 0.78 -64.17 18.72
N VAL A 500 1.35 -65.33 18.43
CA VAL A 500 0.82 -66.64 18.85
C VAL A 500 0.85 -66.78 20.38
N LYS A 501 -0.27 -67.18 20.98
CA LYS A 501 -0.32 -67.59 22.40
C LYS A 501 0.47 -68.90 22.57
N PRO A 502 1.52 -68.97 23.42
CA PRO A 502 2.12 -70.26 23.76
C PRO A 502 1.11 -71.09 24.56
N SER A 503 0.82 -72.30 24.08
CA SER A 503 0.05 -73.31 24.83
C SER A 503 0.96 -74.03 25.84
N ALA A 504 0.39 -74.44 26.97
CA ALA A 504 1.16 -74.99 28.08
C ALA A 504 1.43 -76.49 27.96
N SER A 505 2.58 -76.96 28.48
CA SER A 505 2.60 -77.96 29.56
C SER A 505 4.00 -78.14 30.19
N SER A 506 4.03 -78.56 31.47
CA SER A 506 4.97 -79.51 32.09
C SER A 506 6.50 -79.33 31.97
N LEU A 507 7.35 -79.47 32.99
CA LEU A 507 7.33 -79.92 34.42
C LEU A 507 8.73 -79.53 35.02
N ARG A 508 9.06 -79.40 36.33
CA ARG A 508 8.40 -79.58 37.65
C ARG A 508 9.21 -78.83 38.75
N SER A 509 8.65 -78.73 39.96
CA SER A 509 9.24 -78.73 41.34
C SER A 509 10.76 -78.57 41.58
N THR A 510 11.24 -77.92 42.65
CA THR A 510 10.68 -77.63 44.01
C THR A 510 11.00 -76.17 44.46
N SER A 511 10.57 -75.58 45.59
CA SER A 511 9.89 -76.01 46.84
C SER A 511 8.97 -74.90 47.45
N THR A 512 8.30 -75.19 48.56
CA THR A 512 7.28 -74.39 49.33
C THR A 512 7.93 -73.63 50.53
N PRO A 513 7.25 -72.86 51.45
CA PRO A 513 5.79 -72.85 51.79
C PRO A 513 5.08 -71.56 52.35
N THR A 514 3.77 -71.73 52.65
CA THR A 514 2.93 -71.01 53.66
C THR A 514 2.19 -69.70 53.24
N MET A 515 1.11 -69.35 53.97
CA MET A 515 0.03 -68.42 53.57
C MET A 515 -0.43 -67.42 54.68
N PRO A 516 -1.14 -66.31 54.31
CA PRO A 516 -1.84 -65.37 55.18
C PRO A 516 -3.38 -65.56 55.23
N PRO A 517 -4.06 -64.95 56.23
CA PRO A 517 -5.22 -64.05 55.99
C PRO A 517 -5.16 -62.83 56.97
N PRO A 518 -6.21 -62.00 57.26
CA PRO A 518 -7.60 -61.93 56.75
C PRO A 518 -8.22 -60.51 56.48
N GLN A 519 -9.38 -60.52 55.80
CA GLN A 519 -10.63 -59.75 56.07
C GLN A 519 -10.94 -58.29 55.58
N LEU A 520 -12.26 -58.12 55.42
CA LEU A 520 -13.16 -57.04 54.94
C LEU A 520 -14.38 -57.02 55.95
N PRO A 521 -15.47 -56.18 55.89
CA PRO A 521 -16.03 -55.40 54.76
C PRO A 521 -16.78 -54.05 55.04
N SER A 522 -17.37 -53.47 53.97
CA SER A 522 -18.72 -52.83 53.87
C SER A 522 -18.99 -51.32 54.14
N ASN A 523 -19.84 -50.76 53.24
CA ASN A 523 -20.83 -49.65 53.32
C ASN A 523 -20.54 -48.30 54.03
N GLY A 524 -20.93 -47.17 53.41
CA GLY A 524 -21.31 -45.96 54.18
C GLY A 524 -21.33 -44.58 53.49
N SER A 525 -22.54 -44.07 53.24
CA SER A 525 -22.97 -42.76 52.74
C SER A 525 -22.47 -41.45 53.43
N ILE A 526 -22.03 -40.46 52.62
CA ILE A 526 -22.09 -38.96 52.79
C ILE A 526 -21.42 -38.29 54.06
N PRO A 527 -21.33 -36.93 54.21
CA PRO A 527 -20.25 -36.25 54.99
C PRO A 527 -20.75 -35.71 56.37
N PRO A 528 -19.95 -35.07 57.27
CA PRO A 528 -19.33 -33.73 57.06
C PRO A 528 -18.00 -33.38 57.82
N ALA A 529 -17.44 -32.22 57.47
CA ALA A 529 -16.82 -31.15 58.29
C ALA A 529 -15.88 -31.39 59.51
N LEU A 530 -14.90 -30.47 59.63
CA LEU A 530 -14.18 -29.97 60.83
C LEU A 530 -13.14 -30.88 61.53
N ILE A 531 -11.87 -30.44 61.49
CA ILE A 531 -11.00 -30.03 62.64
C ILE A 531 -9.53 -29.93 62.17
N SER A 532 -8.90 -28.77 62.34
CA SER A 532 -7.44 -28.57 62.23
C SER A 532 -6.77 -28.85 63.58
N PRO A 533 -5.42 -28.99 63.64
CA PRO A 533 -4.68 -27.85 64.20
C PRO A 533 -3.25 -27.63 63.64
N SER A 534 -2.78 -26.37 63.74
CA SER A 534 -1.40 -25.86 63.99
C SER A 534 -0.17 -26.47 63.26
N GLY A 535 0.83 -25.71 62.79
CA GLY A 535 1.02 -24.24 62.79
C GLY A 535 1.07 -23.66 61.36
N ASP A 536 0.97 -22.34 61.15
CA ASP A 536 1.77 -21.23 61.74
C ASP A 536 3.23 -21.35 61.25
N ASP A 537 3.84 -20.36 60.58
CA ASP A 537 3.73 -18.90 60.77
C ASP A 537 3.43 -18.08 59.49
N ASP A 538 3.04 -16.82 59.68
CA ASP A 538 2.44 -15.85 58.73
C ASP A 538 3.37 -15.34 57.59
N SER A 539 2.92 -14.83 56.41
CA SER A 539 1.78 -13.97 56.01
C SER A 539 1.99 -12.46 56.32
N GLU A 540 1.41 -11.47 55.62
CA GLU A 540 0.82 -11.42 54.27
C GLU A 540 0.82 -9.95 53.73
N VAL A 541 0.17 -9.68 52.60
CA VAL A 541 -0.18 -8.31 52.13
C VAL A 541 -1.66 -8.01 52.54
N PRO A 542 -2.52 -7.38 51.72
CA PRO A 542 -2.69 -5.95 51.39
C PRO A 542 -3.96 -5.32 52.04
N GLY A 543 -4.36 -4.10 51.66
CA GLY A 543 -5.73 -3.62 51.94
C GLY A 543 -6.09 -2.17 51.55
N LEU A 544 -7.23 -1.98 50.85
CA LEU A 544 -7.87 -0.68 50.58
C LEU A 544 -8.84 -0.28 51.72
N GLY A 545 -9.15 1.03 51.90
CA GLY A 545 -10.10 1.44 52.97
C GLY A 545 -10.60 2.90 53.04
N SER A 546 -11.23 3.42 51.99
CA SER A 546 -12.33 4.44 51.99
C SER A 546 -12.36 5.69 52.93
N ALA A 547 -12.48 6.86 52.29
CA ALA A 547 -13.39 8.01 52.59
C ALA A 547 -13.27 8.87 53.89
N GLY A 548 -13.36 10.21 53.73
CA GLY A 548 -13.57 11.19 54.81
C GLY A 548 -13.44 12.65 54.34
N VAL A 549 -14.40 13.54 54.68
CA VAL A 549 -14.54 14.91 54.13
C VAL A 549 -14.11 16.00 55.14
N ASN A 550 -13.77 17.20 54.61
CA ASN A 550 -13.82 18.56 55.21
C ASN A 550 -12.54 19.23 55.78
N MET A 551 -12.18 20.33 55.09
CA MET A 551 -12.01 21.71 55.59
C MET A 551 -10.96 22.09 56.67
N ALA A 552 -10.27 23.18 56.34
CA ALA A 552 -9.85 24.32 57.19
C ALA A 552 -8.33 24.57 57.36
N GLU A 553 -7.96 25.79 57.00
CA GLU A 553 -6.70 26.53 57.23
C GLU A 553 -6.64 27.05 58.70
N PRO A 554 -5.48 27.52 59.23
CA PRO A 554 -4.88 28.80 58.79
C PRO A 554 -3.34 28.86 58.75
N ALA A 555 -2.83 29.99 58.23
CA ALA A 555 -1.41 30.27 57.96
C ALA A 555 -0.63 30.91 59.13
N ILE A 556 0.70 30.99 58.96
CA ILE A 556 1.58 32.01 59.56
C ILE A 556 2.62 32.40 58.47
N ASP A 557 2.78 33.70 58.20
CA ASP A 557 3.76 34.24 57.24
C ASP A 557 5.18 34.37 57.80
N LEU A 558 6.17 34.55 56.92
CA LEU A 558 7.05 35.75 56.86
C LEU A 558 8.20 35.60 55.82
N ASP A 559 8.20 36.50 54.83
CA ASP A 559 9.30 37.35 54.30
C ASP A 559 10.78 36.86 54.26
N ALA A 560 11.62 37.19 53.25
CA ALA A 560 11.41 37.80 51.92
C ALA A 560 12.72 37.73 51.07
N ASP A 561 12.58 37.93 49.75
CA ASP A 561 13.49 38.51 48.72
C ASP A 561 15.04 38.46 48.86
N ALA A 562 15.74 38.04 47.78
CA ALA A 562 16.45 38.95 46.84
C ALA A 562 17.55 38.29 45.96
N GLU A 563 17.42 38.44 44.63
CA GLU A 563 18.41 38.85 43.62
C GLU A 563 19.95 38.66 43.84
N GLY A 564 20.67 38.21 42.79
CA GLY A 564 22.06 38.66 42.56
C GLY A 564 23.09 37.69 41.94
N GLU A 565 23.20 37.65 40.61
CA GLU A 565 24.45 37.32 39.88
C GLU A 565 25.33 38.60 39.76
N PRO A 566 26.67 38.59 39.43
CA PRO A 566 27.18 38.10 38.13
C PRO A 566 28.67 37.60 38.05
N ASP A 567 29.03 37.11 36.84
CA ASP A 567 30.34 37.00 36.16
C ASP A 567 31.67 37.43 36.83
N ARG A 568 32.76 36.64 36.59
CA ARG A 568 33.83 36.95 35.58
C ARG A 568 34.99 35.92 35.47
N ALA A 569 35.55 35.87 34.24
CA ALA A 569 36.95 35.65 33.76
C ALA A 569 38.12 35.43 34.77
N SER A 570 39.29 34.86 34.43
CA SER A 570 39.85 34.18 33.22
C SER A 570 41.17 33.45 33.60
N ASP A 571 41.83 32.73 32.68
CA ASP A 571 43.24 32.99 32.25
C ASP A 571 43.87 31.83 31.42
N ASP A 572 44.70 32.18 30.44
CA ASP A 572 45.45 31.28 29.56
C ASP A 572 46.88 30.98 30.05
N ILE A 573 47.41 29.79 29.77
CA ILE A 573 48.84 29.59 29.45
C ILE A 573 48.96 28.55 28.32
N ALA A 574 49.78 28.86 27.30
CA ALA A 574 50.17 27.94 26.22
C ALA A 574 51.66 28.04 25.88
N MET A 575 52.26 26.93 25.43
CA MET A 575 53.50 26.77 24.63
C MET A 575 53.48 25.34 24.04
N LEU A 576 53.67 25.12 22.74
CA LEU A 576 54.95 25.08 21.96
C LEU A 576 55.89 23.95 22.44
N GLU A 577 56.54 23.13 21.59
CA GLU A 577 56.83 23.28 20.15
C GLU A 577 56.90 21.92 19.38
N ALA A 578 57.30 21.94 18.10
CA ALA A 578 57.12 20.86 17.09
C ALA A 578 58.26 19.82 16.96
N GLY A 579 58.09 18.77 16.12
CA GLY A 579 59.24 18.13 15.45
C GLY A 579 59.20 16.64 15.00
N ALA A 580 58.61 16.36 13.83
CA ALA A 580 59.04 15.40 12.77
C ALA A 580 59.46 13.91 13.02
N GLU A 581 58.89 13.04 12.16
CA GLU A 581 59.45 11.81 11.50
C GLU A 581 59.97 10.58 12.31
N GLY A 582 59.66 9.36 11.82
CA GLY A 582 60.35 8.12 12.22
C GLY A 582 59.58 6.78 12.10
N SER A 583 59.79 6.04 11.01
CA SER A 583 59.41 4.63 10.78
C SER A 583 60.47 4.03 9.82
N PRO A 584 60.85 2.71 9.81
CA PRO A 584 59.97 1.55 10.01
C PRO A 584 60.63 0.24 10.59
N HIS A 585 59.90 -0.89 10.49
CA HIS A 585 60.31 -2.30 10.68
C HIS A 585 60.73 -2.73 12.11
N GLY A 586 60.52 -3.97 12.59
CA GLY A 586 59.77 -5.13 12.07
C GLY A 586 60.61 -6.38 11.77
N HIS A 587 60.52 -7.45 12.60
CA HIS A 587 61.00 -8.79 12.21
C HIS A 587 60.36 -10.00 12.91
N LYS A 588 60.29 -11.12 12.17
CA LYS A 588 59.73 -12.44 12.56
C LYS A 588 60.84 -13.45 12.91
N ARG A 589 60.53 -14.44 13.78
CA ARG A 589 60.51 -15.93 13.57
C ARG A 589 60.57 -16.68 14.94
N LYS A 590 59.87 -17.81 15.22
CA LYS A 590 59.79 -19.19 14.61
C LYS A 590 61.10 -20.00 14.77
N ILE A 591 61.18 -21.32 15.08
CA ILE A 591 60.34 -22.48 15.54
C ILE A 591 61.33 -23.49 16.23
N GLN A 592 60.87 -24.54 16.94
CA GLN A 592 61.23 -25.99 16.80
C GLN A 592 60.88 -26.74 18.12
N GLU A 593 59.89 -27.65 18.14
CA GLU A 593 59.86 -29.08 17.68
C GLU A 593 60.44 -30.02 18.78
N VAL A 594 60.02 -31.29 19.00
CA VAL A 594 59.00 -32.23 18.43
C VAL A 594 58.65 -33.26 19.58
N GLU A 595 57.65 -34.15 19.61
CA GLU A 595 57.18 -35.33 18.81
C GLU A 595 55.78 -35.69 19.41
N GLU A 596 54.70 -36.00 18.66
CA GLU A 596 54.14 -37.36 18.35
C GLU A 596 53.51 -38.12 19.58
N GLU A 597 52.45 -38.95 19.48
CA GLU A 597 51.89 -39.71 18.34
C GLU A 597 50.37 -40.05 18.51
N ASP A 598 49.64 -40.16 17.38
CA ASP A 598 48.42 -40.95 17.06
C ASP A 598 47.01 -40.84 17.72
N ALA A 599 46.03 -41.37 16.96
CA ALA A 599 44.56 -41.27 17.10
C ALA A 599 43.88 -42.68 17.05
N ALA A 600 42.55 -42.90 17.07
CA ALA A 600 41.37 -42.00 17.12
C ALA A 600 40.30 -42.43 18.17
N VAL A 601 39.14 -43.09 17.95
CA VAL A 601 38.46 -43.65 16.76
C VAL A 601 36.91 -43.61 16.92
N GLU A 602 36.23 -42.96 15.97
CA GLU A 602 34.81 -43.08 15.52
C GLU A 602 33.60 -42.99 16.49
N ALA A 603 32.42 -42.91 15.85
CA ALA A 603 31.07 -42.75 16.39
C ALA A 603 30.10 -43.68 15.63
N GLU A 604 28.89 -43.90 16.14
CA GLU A 604 27.81 -44.67 15.51
C GLU A 604 26.45 -44.24 16.17
N GLU A 605 25.26 -44.31 15.56
CA GLU A 605 24.85 -44.69 14.19
C GLU A 605 23.42 -44.15 13.92
N SER A 606 23.06 -43.87 12.65
CA SER A 606 21.82 -44.42 12.04
C SER A 606 21.80 -44.18 10.51
N VAL A 607 22.24 -45.22 9.80
CA VAL A 607 22.51 -45.38 8.35
C VAL A 607 21.45 -44.92 7.32
N LEU A 608 21.92 -44.63 6.10
CA LEU A 608 21.22 -44.31 4.85
C LEU A 608 20.64 -45.56 4.11
N ILE A 609 19.77 -45.36 3.12
CA ILE A 609 19.71 -46.18 1.89
C ILE A 609 19.53 -45.23 0.70
N ASP A 610 20.24 -45.50 -0.40
CA ASP A 610 20.57 -44.56 -1.49
C ASP A 610 19.80 -44.84 -2.82
N GLU A 611 20.47 -44.56 -3.95
CA GLU A 611 20.09 -44.75 -5.38
C GLU A 611 19.15 -43.64 -5.94
N ASP A 612 19.67 -42.56 -6.56
CA ASP A 612 20.32 -42.40 -7.90
C ASP A 612 19.29 -41.94 -8.97
N ASP A 613 19.62 -41.26 -10.09
CA ASP A 613 20.88 -41.13 -10.85
C ASP A 613 21.56 -39.74 -10.80
N GLN A 614 22.82 -39.71 -11.26
CA GLN A 614 23.66 -38.53 -11.52
C GLN A 614 23.72 -38.19 -13.01
N ASP A 615 24.03 -36.93 -13.35
CA ASP A 615 24.70 -36.58 -14.61
C ASP A 615 25.55 -35.31 -14.37
N ASP A 616 26.78 -35.26 -14.90
CA ASP A 616 27.86 -34.44 -14.33
C ASP A 616 28.39 -33.33 -15.26
N ALA A 617 28.92 -32.26 -14.64
CA ALA A 617 29.81 -31.23 -15.18
C ALA A 617 29.30 -30.19 -16.23
N PRO A 618 30.01 -29.05 -16.42
CA PRO A 618 31.16 -28.52 -15.67
C PRO A 618 30.85 -27.15 -14.99
N ALA A 619 31.88 -26.56 -14.37
CA ALA A 619 31.88 -25.16 -13.93
C ALA A 619 32.06 -24.16 -15.11
N ASP A 620 32.01 -22.86 -14.79
CA ASP A 620 32.22 -21.68 -15.66
C ASP A 620 31.07 -21.33 -16.65
N ALA A 621 29.99 -20.75 -16.09
CA ALA A 621 29.03 -19.90 -16.82
C ALA A 621 28.45 -18.81 -15.89
N ASP A 622 28.04 -17.67 -16.47
CA ASP A 622 27.75 -16.38 -15.80
C ASP A 622 26.92 -16.41 -14.50
N THR A 623 27.39 -15.68 -13.49
CA THR A 623 26.58 -15.27 -12.33
C THR A 623 25.60 -14.13 -12.69
N SER A 624 24.59 -14.43 -13.51
CA SER A 624 23.59 -13.44 -13.97
C SER A 624 22.12 -13.87 -13.84
N VAL A 625 21.84 -15.13 -13.45
CA VAL A 625 20.47 -15.71 -13.49
C VAL A 625 19.89 -15.95 -12.09
N ALA A 626 19.64 -14.88 -11.32
CA ALA A 626 19.04 -14.97 -9.99
C ALA A 626 18.24 -13.72 -9.54
N LEU A 627 17.39 -13.14 -10.40
CA LEU A 627 16.56 -11.94 -10.07
C LEU A 627 15.03 -12.14 -10.19
N ALA A 628 14.55 -13.34 -10.51
CA ALA A 628 13.12 -13.63 -10.57
C ALA A 628 12.56 -13.98 -9.17
N LEU A 629 11.81 -13.06 -8.57
CA LEU A 629 11.03 -13.34 -7.36
C LEU A 629 10.02 -14.47 -7.62
N LYS A 630 9.93 -15.44 -6.70
CA LYS A 630 8.94 -16.53 -6.79
C LYS A 630 7.54 -16.04 -6.41
N VAL A 631 6.83 -15.47 -7.38
CA VAL A 631 5.43 -15.05 -7.26
C VAL A 631 4.52 -16.28 -7.37
N ARG A 632 3.69 -16.52 -6.34
CA ARG A 632 2.64 -17.55 -6.35
C ARG A 632 1.46 -17.11 -7.22
N SER A 633 0.61 -18.07 -7.60
CA SER A 633 -0.63 -17.83 -8.37
C SER A 633 -1.69 -16.98 -7.67
N ASP A 634 -1.54 -16.69 -6.36
CA ASP A 634 -2.34 -15.72 -5.60
C ASP A 634 -1.71 -14.32 -5.52
N GLY A 635 -0.60 -14.09 -6.22
CA GLY A 635 0.15 -12.82 -6.22
C GLY A 635 1.13 -12.67 -5.06
N THR A 636 1.18 -13.62 -4.12
CA THR A 636 2.10 -13.53 -2.97
C THR A 636 3.52 -13.99 -3.32
N VAL A 637 4.52 -13.29 -2.82
CA VAL A 637 5.94 -13.63 -3.02
C VAL A 637 6.45 -14.50 -1.87
N GLU A 638 7.27 -15.50 -2.19
CA GLU A 638 8.09 -16.23 -1.23
C GLU A 638 9.48 -15.58 -1.13
N GLN A 639 9.74 -14.88 -0.03
CA GLN A 639 11.05 -14.35 0.36
C GLN A 639 11.22 -14.48 1.89
N GLU A 640 12.43 -14.73 2.36
CA GLU A 640 12.74 -14.73 3.79
C GLU A 640 13.06 -13.30 4.29
N ASP A 641 12.50 -12.92 5.45
CA ASP A 641 12.88 -11.67 6.11
C ASP A 641 14.14 -11.89 6.95
N HIS A 642 15.28 -11.41 6.44
CA HIS A 642 16.56 -11.42 7.14
C HIS A 642 16.75 -10.21 8.09
N VAL A 643 15.93 -9.15 7.96
CA VAL A 643 15.95 -8.00 8.90
C VAL A 643 15.33 -8.41 10.23
N LYS A 644 14.20 -9.12 10.18
CA LYS A 644 13.43 -9.56 11.36
C LYS A 644 13.20 -8.45 12.39
N LEU A 645 12.31 -7.52 12.09
CA LEU A 645 12.08 -6.33 12.93
C LEU A 645 11.63 -6.64 14.38
N TRP A 646 11.18 -7.85 14.67
CA TRP A 646 10.74 -8.30 16.00
C TRP A 646 11.86 -8.89 16.89
N GLU A 647 13.05 -9.15 16.35
CA GLU A 647 14.20 -9.72 17.08
C GLU A 647 15.24 -8.63 17.43
N PRO A 648 15.83 -8.62 18.65
CA PRO A 648 16.89 -7.67 19.01
C PRO A 648 18.04 -7.62 17.99
N GLY A 649 18.67 -6.45 17.83
CA GLY A 649 19.67 -6.21 16.80
C GLY A 649 19.09 -5.94 15.39
N TYR A 650 17.80 -5.59 15.29
CA TYR A 650 17.15 -5.36 14.00
C TYR A 650 17.62 -4.09 13.29
N ARG A 651 18.06 -3.05 14.03
CA ARG A 651 18.52 -1.78 13.42
C ARG A 651 19.82 -2.03 12.64
N GLU A 652 20.71 -2.82 13.22
CA GLU A 652 21.98 -3.29 12.68
C GLU A 652 21.79 -4.15 11.42
N ARG A 653 20.79 -5.04 11.42
CA ARG A 653 20.42 -5.83 10.23
C ARG A 653 19.75 -4.96 9.16
N TYR A 654 18.89 -4.02 9.55
CA TYR A 654 18.19 -3.13 8.64
C TYR A 654 19.15 -2.20 7.88
N TYR A 655 20.00 -1.47 8.60
CA TYR A 655 20.95 -0.53 7.95
C TYR A 655 21.93 -1.26 7.04
N ARG A 656 22.46 -2.41 7.46
CA ARG A 656 23.36 -3.23 6.64
C ARG A 656 22.67 -3.82 5.41
N GLN A 657 21.41 -4.25 5.49
CA GLN A 657 20.70 -4.85 4.34
C GLN A 657 20.06 -3.82 3.41
N LYS A 658 19.59 -2.66 3.91
CA LYS A 658 18.80 -1.69 3.13
C LYS A 658 19.60 -0.47 2.66
N PHE A 659 20.73 -0.17 3.28
CA PHE A 659 21.58 0.97 2.92
C PHE A 659 23.05 0.58 2.66
N ASP A 660 23.45 -0.68 2.88
CA ASP A 660 24.84 -1.17 2.83
C ASP A 660 25.80 -0.38 3.76
N VAL A 661 25.29 0.07 4.91
CA VAL A 661 26.02 0.88 5.89
C VAL A 661 25.94 0.22 7.27
N ASP A 662 27.03 0.29 8.05
CA ASP A 662 27.03 -0.19 9.43
C ASP A 662 26.27 0.79 10.35
N PHE A 663 25.46 0.25 11.26
CA PHE A 663 24.62 1.06 12.15
C PHE A 663 25.42 1.99 13.10
N ASN A 664 26.72 1.77 13.29
CA ASN A 664 27.57 2.69 14.04
C ASN A 664 27.94 3.97 13.28
N ASP A 665 27.61 4.08 11.98
CA ASP A 665 27.76 5.31 11.21
C ASP A 665 26.69 6.35 11.62
N VAL A 666 27.03 7.15 12.63
CA VAL A 666 26.18 8.23 13.14
C VAL A 666 26.01 9.34 12.12
N GLU A 667 27.01 9.60 11.27
CA GLU A 667 26.96 10.66 10.25
C GLU A 667 25.97 10.29 9.15
N PHE A 668 26.01 9.04 8.67
CA PHE A 668 25.03 8.53 7.71
C PHE A 668 23.61 8.57 8.27
N ARG A 669 23.37 8.09 9.51
CA ARG A 669 22.03 8.15 10.11
C ARG A 669 21.52 9.58 10.24
N LYS A 670 22.38 10.54 10.64
CA LYS A 670 22.03 11.97 10.70
C LYS A 670 21.78 12.57 9.32
N ALA A 671 22.50 12.15 8.28
CA ALA A 671 22.24 12.57 6.91
C ALA A 671 20.89 12.04 6.40
N VAL A 672 20.59 10.76 6.63
CA VAL A 672 19.30 10.14 6.23
C VAL A 672 18.12 10.82 6.93
N THR A 673 18.19 11.05 8.25
CA THR A 673 17.09 11.72 8.98
C THR A 673 16.96 13.20 8.59
N LEU A 674 18.06 13.93 8.37
CA LEU A 674 18.01 15.28 7.81
C LEU A 674 17.29 15.32 6.46
N ARG A 675 17.64 14.43 5.51
CA ARG A 675 16.96 14.36 4.20
C ARG A 675 15.49 13.94 4.33
N TYR A 676 15.13 13.14 5.32
CA TYR A 676 13.73 12.75 5.58
C TYR A 676 12.90 13.93 6.13
N VAL A 677 13.48 14.75 7.03
CA VAL A 677 12.85 15.99 7.52
C VAL A 677 12.77 17.05 6.42
N GLU A 678 13.78 17.14 5.55
CA GLU A 678 13.72 17.97 4.34
C GLU A 678 12.56 17.57 3.43
N ASP A 679 12.40 16.29 3.06
CA ASP A 679 11.27 15.82 2.24
C ASP A 679 9.94 16.18 2.89
N PHE A 680 9.83 15.92 4.20
CA PHE A 680 8.61 16.16 4.95
C PHE A 680 8.16 17.63 4.89
N LEU A 681 9.11 18.57 4.84
CA LEU A 681 8.81 19.97 4.51
C LEU A 681 8.43 20.18 3.05
N VAL A 682 9.08 19.51 2.09
CA VAL A 682 8.74 19.60 0.66
C VAL A 682 7.32 19.12 0.38
N VAL A 683 6.93 17.93 0.84
CA VAL A 683 5.54 17.41 0.74
C VAL A 683 4.57 18.43 1.31
N LYS A 684 4.82 18.86 2.55
CA LYS A 684 3.96 19.81 3.25
C LYS A 684 3.83 21.11 2.46
N TYR A 685 4.92 21.73 2.02
CA TYR A 685 4.89 23.01 1.31
C TYR A 685 4.28 22.91 -0.10
N CYS A 686 4.33 21.74 -0.77
CA CYS A 686 3.53 21.48 -1.97
C CYS A 686 2.03 21.43 -1.66
N SER A 687 1.64 20.78 -0.56
CA SER A 687 0.25 20.65 -0.10
C SER A 687 -0.33 21.93 0.50
N TYR A 688 0.48 22.80 1.10
CA TYR A 688 0.07 23.99 1.86
C TYR A 688 0.28 25.33 1.08
N PRO A 689 -0.09 26.51 1.63
CA PRO A 689 -0.05 27.81 0.93
C PRO A 689 1.33 28.38 0.51
N SER A 690 2.36 27.55 0.37
CA SER A 690 3.63 27.96 -0.22
C SER A 690 3.70 27.57 -1.70
N LYS A 691 4.65 28.16 -2.43
CA LYS A 691 5.05 27.62 -3.73
C LYS A 691 5.83 26.32 -3.48
N THR A 692 5.84 25.41 -4.45
CA THR A 692 6.77 24.27 -4.52
C THR A 692 8.16 24.72 -4.06
N PRO A 693 8.67 24.27 -2.90
CA PRO A 693 9.83 24.90 -2.25
C PRO A 693 11.13 24.55 -2.95
N SER A 694 11.13 23.45 -3.71
CA SER A 694 12.15 23.10 -4.68
C SER A 694 11.55 22.20 -5.76
N TRP A 695 11.89 22.48 -7.01
CA TRP A 695 11.55 21.61 -8.14
C TRP A 695 12.58 20.48 -8.36
N THR A 696 13.81 20.65 -7.86
CA THR A 696 14.97 19.76 -8.11
C THR A 696 15.30 18.86 -6.92
N TRP A 697 14.87 19.23 -5.70
CA TRP A 697 15.07 18.45 -4.48
C TRP A 697 14.31 17.10 -4.50
N TYR A 698 14.93 16.05 -3.95
CA TYR A 698 14.32 14.72 -3.72
C TYR A 698 15.01 13.96 -2.58
N TYR A 699 14.31 13.01 -1.95
CA TYR A 699 14.90 12.09 -0.98
C TYR A 699 15.78 11.04 -1.68
N PRO A 700 17.10 10.98 -1.42
CA PRO A 700 18.05 10.22 -2.24
C PRO A 700 18.25 8.77 -1.77
N TYR A 701 17.25 8.16 -1.11
CA TYR A 701 17.31 6.78 -0.62
C TYR A 701 16.00 6.04 -0.90
N HIS A 702 16.05 4.72 -1.09
CA HIS A 702 14.87 3.89 -1.33
C HIS A 702 14.07 3.54 -0.07
N PHE A 703 14.66 3.76 1.12
CA PHE A 703 14.13 3.34 2.42
C PHE A 703 14.17 4.47 3.46
N ALA A 704 13.32 4.36 4.48
CA ALA A 704 13.21 5.34 5.56
C ALA A 704 14.08 4.94 6.79
N PRO A 705 14.55 5.91 7.60
CA PRO A 705 15.13 5.63 8.92
C PRO A 705 14.07 5.14 9.93
N PHE A 706 14.47 4.71 11.13
CA PHE A 706 13.52 4.46 12.23
C PHE A 706 13.15 5.76 12.96
N ALA A 707 12.02 5.77 13.65
CA ALA A 707 11.63 6.93 14.47
C ALA A 707 12.66 7.21 15.58
N ALA A 708 13.32 6.17 16.09
CA ALA A 708 14.41 6.28 17.06
C ALA A 708 15.71 6.95 16.55
N ASP A 709 15.90 7.09 15.23
CA ASP A 709 17.10 7.72 14.66
C ASP A 709 16.97 9.26 14.59
N PHE A 710 15.77 9.82 14.77
CA PHE A 710 15.49 11.26 14.74
C PHE A 710 15.86 11.94 16.07
N ALA A 711 17.17 12.12 16.27
CA ALA A 711 17.73 13.01 17.28
C ALA A 711 17.94 14.43 16.71
N ASP A 712 17.92 15.44 17.60
CA ASP A 712 18.29 16.83 17.31
C ASP A 712 17.49 17.53 16.18
N VAL A 713 16.26 17.08 15.86
CA VAL A 713 15.44 17.65 14.76
C VAL A 713 15.15 19.13 14.99
N ASN A 714 15.02 19.54 16.25
CA ASN A 714 14.86 20.93 16.68
C ASN A 714 16.06 21.84 16.36
N ALA A 715 17.22 21.29 15.99
CA ALA A 715 18.44 22.01 15.66
C ALA A 715 18.80 21.97 14.15
N MET A 716 17.94 21.40 13.30
CA MET A 716 18.20 21.27 11.86
C MET A 716 18.00 22.61 11.11
N ASP A 717 19.03 23.02 10.38
CA ASP A 717 19.02 24.19 9.48
C ASP A 717 18.53 23.78 8.08
N LEU A 718 17.25 24.02 7.79
CA LEU A 718 16.56 23.48 6.60
C LEU A 718 16.43 24.55 5.52
N LYS A 719 17.13 24.34 4.39
CA LYS A 719 17.25 25.32 3.29
C LYS A 719 16.98 24.65 1.93
N PHE A 720 16.07 25.24 1.17
CA PHE A 720 15.70 24.80 -0.17
C PHE A 720 16.08 25.86 -1.20
N ASP A 721 16.69 25.43 -2.30
CA ASP A 721 16.69 26.19 -3.55
C ASP A 721 15.42 25.82 -4.34
N VAL A 722 14.64 26.83 -4.73
CA VAL A 722 13.43 26.65 -5.53
C VAL A 722 13.75 25.98 -6.87
N GLY A 723 14.92 26.24 -7.45
CA GLY A 723 15.31 25.73 -8.75
C GLY A 723 14.30 26.08 -9.85
N GLN A 724 14.09 25.18 -10.81
CA GLN A 724 13.05 25.30 -11.83
C GLN A 724 12.48 23.93 -12.21
N PRO A 725 11.22 23.82 -12.67
CA PRO A 725 10.73 22.60 -13.28
C PRO A 725 11.50 22.30 -14.57
N PHE A 726 11.81 21.02 -14.78
CA PHE A 726 12.32 20.50 -16.05
C PHE A 726 11.46 20.94 -17.25
N LYS A 727 12.02 20.85 -18.46
CA LYS A 727 11.23 20.84 -19.70
C LYS A 727 10.55 19.46 -19.85
N PRO A 728 9.42 19.35 -20.56
CA PRO A 728 8.72 18.08 -20.75
C PRO A 728 9.62 16.91 -21.19
N PHE A 729 10.52 17.08 -22.16
CA PHE A 729 11.42 16.01 -22.62
C PHE A 729 12.48 15.61 -21.57
N GLU A 730 12.92 16.56 -20.74
CA GLU A 730 13.85 16.28 -19.64
C GLU A 730 13.15 15.47 -18.54
N GLN A 731 11.85 15.73 -18.30
CA GLN A 731 11.03 14.84 -17.48
C GLN A 731 10.84 13.46 -18.12
N LEU A 732 10.51 13.36 -19.41
CA LEU A 732 10.27 12.07 -20.07
C LEU A 732 11.52 11.16 -19.99
N MET A 733 12.70 11.70 -20.29
CA MET A 733 13.98 11.01 -20.07
C MET A 733 14.19 10.69 -18.58
N GLY A 734 13.82 11.60 -17.69
CA GLY A 734 13.87 11.42 -16.24
C GLY A 734 12.88 10.41 -15.64
N VAL A 735 11.89 9.89 -16.39
CA VAL A 735 10.89 8.94 -15.85
C VAL A 735 10.64 7.67 -16.69
N PHE A 736 10.99 7.63 -17.97
CA PHE A 736 10.70 6.47 -18.81
C PHE A 736 11.78 5.37 -18.79
N PRO A 737 11.38 4.10 -18.85
CA PRO A 737 12.28 3.01 -19.27
C PRO A 737 12.50 3.06 -20.79
N ALA A 738 13.61 2.48 -21.25
CA ALA A 738 14.01 2.44 -22.67
C ALA A 738 13.00 1.73 -23.61
N ALA A 739 12.02 1.01 -23.04
CA ALA A 739 10.88 0.42 -23.75
C ALA A 739 9.89 1.48 -24.28
N SER A 740 9.58 2.51 -23.47
CA SER A 740 8.64 3.58 -23.83
C SER A 740 9.28 4.72 -24.64
N ARG A 741 10.48 4.52 -25.19
CA ARG A 741 11.20 5.55 -25.97
C ARG A 741 10.46 6.04 -27.22
N VAL A 742 9.46 5.32 -27.70
CA VAL A 742 8.64 5.72 -28.87
C VAL A 742 7.96 7.09 -28.69
N HIS A 743 7.71 7.54 -27.45
CA HIS A 743 7.03 8.81 -27.18
C HIS A 743 7.97 10.04 -27.03
N ILE A 744 9.29 9.83 -27.05
CA ILE A 744 10.30 10.91 -27.01
C ILE A 744 10.91 11.13 -28.41
N PRO A 745 11.48 12.33 -28.69
CA PRO A 745 12.21 12.60 -29.92
C PRO A 745 13.26 11.55 -30.27
N SER A 746 13.33 11.17 -31.55
CA SER A 746 14.25 10.13 -32.06
C SER A 746 15.73 10.45 -31.78
N VAL A 747 16.08 11.74 -31.73
CA VAL A 747 17.42 12.25 -31.40
C VAL A 747 17.92 11.85 -30.01
N PHE A 748 17.03 11.47 -29.09
CA PHE A 748 17.38 11.02 -27.73
C PHE A 748 17.32 9.49 -27.56
N HIS A 749 16.87 8.72 -28.56
CA HIS A 749 16.67 7.26 -28.39
C HIS A 749 17.98 6.53 -28.07
N GLY A 750 19.08 6.89 -28.74
CA GLY A 750 20.39 6.29 -28.51
C GLY A 750 20.87 6.45 -27.06
N LEU A 751 20.52 7.56 -26.39
CA LEU A 751 20.88 7.81 -24.99
C LEU A 751 20.28 6.77 -24.02
N MET A 752 19.16 6.13 -24.39
CA MET A 752 18.49 5.10 -23.59
C MET A 752 18.87 3.67 -23.96
N THR A 753 19.59 3.44 -25.07
CA THR A 753 19.77 2.09 -25.65
C THR A 753 21.20 1.72 -26.03
N GLU A 754 22.07 2.69 -26.30
CA GLU A 754 23.45 2.44 -26.68
C GLU A 754 24.35 2.32 -25.45
N GLN A 755 25.19 1.29 -25.37
CA GLN A 755 26.18 1.17 -24.29
C GLN A 755 27.27 2.26 -24.35
N SER A 756 27.37 2.99 -25.46
CA SER A 756 28.16 4.22 -25.62
C SER A 756 27.53 5.48 -25.00
N SER A 757 26.27 5.41 -24.54
CA SER A 757 25.59 6.57 -23.93
C SER A 757 26.21 6.91 -22.56
N PRO A 758 26.51 8.20 -22.28
CA PRO A 758 27.06 8.65 -21.00
C PRO A 758 26.06 8.57 -19.83
N ILE A 759 24.84 8.10 -20.08
CA ILE A 759 23.74 7.95 -19.12
C ILE A 759 23.00 6.61 -19.24
N ILE A 760 23.61 5.59 -19.86
CA ILE A 760 22.97 4.26 -20.03
C ILE A 760 22.65 3.57 -18.69
N ASP A 761 23.42 3.88 -17.65
CA ASP A 761 23.22 3.44 -16.26
C ASP A 761 21.87 3.89 -15.67
N PHE A 762 21.22 4.91 -16.23
CA PHE A 762 19.88 5.33 -15.80
C PHE A 762 18.74 4.44 -16.32
N TYR A 763 19.02 3.56 -17.30
CA TYR A 763 18.01 2.75 -18.02
C TYR A 763 18.31 1.24 -17.98
N PRO A 764 18.45 0.64 -16.78
CA PRO A 764 18.73 -0.80 -16.67
C PRO A 764 17.58 -1.64 -17.26
N SER A 765 17.94 -2.74 -17.94
CA SER A 765 16.99 -3.66 -18.57
C SER A 765 16.30 -4.61 -17.60
N THR A 766 16.90 -4.82 -16.42
CA THR A 766 16.37 -5.54 -15.25
C THR A 766 16.75 -4.76 -13.99
N PHE A 767 15.91 -4.81 -12.96
CA PHE A 767 16.17 -4.14 -11.68
C PHE A 767 15.61 -5.00 -10.53
N GLU A 768 16.16 -4.85 -9.34
CA GLU A 768 15.70 -5.59 -8.16
C GLU A 768 14.42 -4.96 -7.58
N ILE A 769 13.53 -5.82 -7.08
CA ILE A 769 12.35 -5.43 -6.30
C ILE A 769 12.50 -6.00 -4.88
N ASP A 770 12.83 -5.13 -3.93
CA ASP A 770 12.90 -5.49 -2.52
C ASP A 770 11.48 -5.50 -1.92
N MET A 771 11.01 -6.65 -1.45
CA MET A 771 9.66 -6.76 -0.90
C MET A 771 9.46 -5.96 0.40
N ASN A 772 10.53 -5.62 1.11
CA ASN A 772 10.53 -4.84 2.37
C ASN A 772 9.46 -5.33 3.37
N GLY A 773 9.39 -6.66 3.57
CA GLY A 773 8.42 -7.34 4.44
C GLY A 773 6.98 -7.41 3.92
N LYS A 774 6.67 -6.87 2.74
CA LYS A 774 5.32 -6.91 2.15
C LYS A 774 5.08 -8.22 1.39
N ARG A 775 3.82 -8.65 1.30
CA ARG A 775 3.46 -9.98 0.74
C ARG A 775 3.23 -10.00 -0.77
N MET A 776 2.91 -8.86 -1.40
CA MET A 776 2.53 -8.77 -2.82
C MET A 776 3.57 -8.00 -3.63
N ALA A 777 3.94 -8.44 -4.83
CA ALA A 777 5.03 -7.87 -5.61
C ALA A 777 4.88 -6.35 -5.86
N TRP A 778 3.66 -5.89 -6.16
CA TRP A 778 3.36 -4.45 -6.34
C TRP A 778 3.60 -3.58 -5.08
N GLN A 779 3.71 -4.20 -3.89
CA GLN A 779 4.02 -3.52 -2.62
C GLN A 779 5.52 -3.42 -2.31
N GLY A 780 6.40 -4.07 -3.09
CA GLY A 780 7.85 -3.94 -2.96
C GLY A 780 8.36 -2.55 -3.37
N VAL A 781 9.66 -2.33 -3.18
CA VAL A 781 10.42 -1.13 -3.55
C VAL A 781 11.32 -1.48 -4.74
N ALA A 782 11.36 -0.63 -5.78
CA ALA A 782 12.16 -0.91 -6.98
C ALA A 782 13.50 -0.18 -6.87
N LEU A 783 14.60 -0.93 -6.89
CA LEU A 783 15.94 -0.41 -6.68
C LEU A 783 16.53 0.14 -7.98
N LEU A 784 15.93 1.24 -8.45
CA LEU A 784 16.40 1.99 -9.62
C LEU A 784 17.48 3.01 -9.20
N PRO A 785 18.59 3.15 -9.94
CA PRO A 785 19.62 4.14 -9.65
C PRO A 785 19.06 5.55 -9.82
N PHE A 786 19.27 6.44 -8.84
CA PHE A 786 18.81 7.83 -8.92
C PHE A 786 19.53 8.58 -10.06
N ILE A 787 18.77 9.35 -10.82
CA ILE A 787 19.29 10.09 -11.98
C ILE A 787 20.01 11.35 -11.49
N ASP A 788 21.25 11.52 -11.90
CA ASP A 788 21.98 12.79 -11.81
C ASP A 788 21.42 13.77 -12.85
N GLU A 789 20.83 14.86 -12.36
CA GLU A 789 20.22 15.92 -13.18
C GLU A 789 21.23 16.55 -14.14
N LYS A 790 22.45 16.83 -13.68
CA LYS A 790 23.46 17.48 -14.50
C LYS A 790 23.95 16.54 -15.61
N ARG A 791 24.25 15.27 -15.27
CA ARG A 791 24.62 14.26 -16.28
C ARG A 791 23.54 14.08 -17.34
N LEU A 792 22.26 14.08 -16.94
CA LEU A 792 21.14 14.01 -17.88
C LEU A 792 21.10 15.24 -18.81
N LEU A 793 21.14 16.45 -18.26
CA LEU A 793 21.06 17.69 -19.04
C LEU A 793 22.28 17.88 -19.97
N ASP A 794 23.49 17.61 -19.49
CA ASP A 794 24.72 17.66 -20.29
C ASP A 794 24.68 16.64 -21.45
N ALA A 795 24.11 15.44 -21.23
CA ALA A 795 23.94 14.43 -22.27
C ALA A 795 22.84 14.77 -23.29
N MET A 796 21.76 15.45 -22.87
CA MET A 796 20.69 15.91 -23.77
C MET A 796 21.08 17.17 -24.55
N ALA A 797 22.02 17.98 -24.05
CA ALA A 797 22.38 19.29 -24.61
C ALA A 797 22.66 19.29 -26.14
N PRO A 798 23.39 18.31 -26.73
CA PRO A 798 23.64 18.28 -28.18
C PRO A 798 22.39 18.00 -29.03
N GLY A 799 21.43 17.24 -28.49
CA GLY A 799 20.25 16.79 -29.24
C GLY A 799 19.23 17.90 -29.52
N TYR A 800 19.21 18.97 -28.70
CA TYR A 800 18.25 20.08 -28.86
C TYR A 800 18.34 20.80 -30.21
N ALA A 801 19.52 20.83 -30.84
CA ALA A 801 19.72 21.46 -32.14
C ALA A 801 19.12 20.68 -33.32
N ALA A 802 18.70 19.42 -33.09
CA ALA A 802 18.15 18.52 -34.11
C ALA A 802 16.64 18.23 -33.94
N LEU A 803 15.96 18.92 -33.01
CA LEU A 803 14.51 18.81 -32.80
C LEU A 803 13.74 19.53 -33.91
N THR A 804 12.57 18.99 -34.25
CA THR A 804 11.59 19.63 -35.15
C THR A 804 10.85 20.78 -34.47
N GLU A 805 10.20 21.66 -35.25
CA GLU A 805 9.41 22.78 -34.71
C GLU A 805 8.24 22.31 -33.82
N GLU A 806 7.65 21.15 -34.13
CA GLU A 806 6.60 20.51 -33.32
C GLU A 806 7.17 20.13 -31.94
N GLU A 807 8.29 19.41 -31.93
CA GLU A 807 8.96 18.96 -30.71
C GLU A 807 9.47 20.16 -29.88
N ILE A 808 9.99 21.21 -30.52
CA ILE A 808 10.41 22.46 -29.86
C ILE A 808 9.22 23.15 -29.18
N ARG A 809 8.03 23.17 -29.81
CA ARG A 809 6.79 23.69 -29.22
C ARG A 809 6.32 22.81 -28.05
N ARG A 810 6.27 21.49 -28.24
CA ARG A 810 5.83 20.50 -27.23
C ARG A 810 6.75 20.41 -26.01
N ASN A 811 7.98 20.94 -26.11
CA ASN A 811 8.95 21.05 -25.03
C ASN A 811 9.01 22.46 -24.36
N GLN A 812 8.09 23.37 -24.69
CA GLN A 812 7.96 24.68 -24.03
C GLN A 812 6.94 24.66 -22.89
N ARG A 813 7.11 25.57 -21.92
CA ARG A 813 6.09 25.84 -20.89
C ARG A 813 4.98 26.70 -21.49
N GLY A 814 3.74 26.26 -21.39
CA GLY A 814 2.56 27.00 -21.83
C GLY A 814 1.83 27.71 -20.69
N ASN A 815 0.57 28.07 -20.94
CA ASN A 815 -0.30 28.81 -20.02
C ASN A 815 -1.68 28.17 -19.96
N SER A 816 -2.33 28.20 -18.79
CA SER A 816 -3.73 27.82 -18.66
C SER A 816 -4.62 28.75 -19.49
N VAL A 817 -5.65 28.20 -20.13
CA VAL A 817 -6.59 28.94 -20.99
C VAL A 817 -7.95 29.04 -20.32
N ILE A 818 -8.57 30.22 -20.36
CA ILE A 818 -9.94 30.44 -19.90
C ILE A 818 -10.89 30.64 -21.08
N TYR A 819 -12.07 30.04 -20.99
CA TYR A 819 -13.18 30.14 -21.93
C TYR A 819 -14.42 30.66 -21.19
N ALA A 820 -15.21 31.48 -21.88
CA ALA A 820 -16.52 31.94 -21.44
C ALA A 820 -17.35 32.25 -22.69
N PHE A 821 -18.67 31.99 -22.66
CA PHE A 821 -19.57 32.34 -23.77
C PHE A 821 -19.89 33.86 -23.78
N GLU A 822 -20.43 34.39 -24.88
CA GLU A 822 -20.70 35.84 -25.04
C GLU A 822 -21.73 36.42 -24.06
N GLU A 823 -22.62 35.58 -23.52
CA GLU A 823 -23.58 35.95 -22.48
C GLU A 823 -22.96 35.96 -21.05
N ASN A 824 -21.74 35.45 -20.88
CA ASN A 824 -21.09 35.36 -19.58
C ASN A 824 -20.67 36.75 -19.07
N PRO A 825 -20.92 37.11 -17.79
CA PRO A 825 -20.48 38.40 -17.23
C PRO A 825 -18.98 38.71 -17.36
N LEU A 826 -18.13 37.69 -17.52
CA LEU A 826 -16.69 37.85 -17.76
C LEU A 826 -16.35 38.27 -19.20
N TYR A 827 -17.21 37.99 -20.18
CA TYR A 827 -16.90 38.14 -21.60
C TYR A 827 -16.49 39.57 -22.01
N PRO A 828 -17.16 40.66 -21.58
CA PRO A 828 -16.76 42.01 -21.97
C PRO A 828 -15.35 42.40 -21.48
N ALA A 829 -14.89 41.82 -20.36
CA ALA A 829 -13.53 42.01 -19.88
C ALA A 829 -12.51 41.24 -20.73
N LEU A 830 -12.84 40.00 -21.13
CA LEU A 830 -12.01 39.21 -22.07
C LEU A 830 -11.96 39.86 -23.46
N GLU A 831 -13.08 40.36 -23.98
CA GLU A 831 -13.13 41.12 -25.23
C GLU A 831 -12.29 42.40 -25.13
N THR A 832 -12.30 43.10 -24.00
CA THR A 832 -11.46 44.29 -23.79
C THR A 832 -9.96 43.96 -23.76
N LEU A 833 -9.58 42.75 -23.30
CA LEU A 833 -8.18 42.30 -23.20
C LEU A 833 -7.64 41.69 -24.51
N TYR A 834 -8.46 40.89 -25.21
CA TYR A 834 -8.06 40.08 -26.36
C TYR A 834 -8.69 40.51 -27.69
N GLY A 835 -9.74 41.34 -27.64
CA GLY A 835 -10.26 42.04 -28.80
C GLY A 835 -9.17 42.87 -29.46
N LYS A 836 -9.25 42.99 -30.79
CA LYS A 836 -8.17 43.56 -31.61
C LYS A 836 -7.69 44.89 -31.03
N ARG A 837 -6.38 44.97 -30.71
CA ARG A 837 -5.67 46.25 -30.56
C ARG A 837 -6.18 47.18 -31.65
N LYS A 838 -6.80 48.31 -31.28
CA LYS A 838 -7.19 49.31 -32.27
C LYS A 838 -5.97 49.62 -33.11
N SER A 839 -6.06 49.38 -34.42
CA SER A 839 -5.05 49.83 -35.37
C SER A 839 -4.76 51.29 -35.06
N GLN A 840 -3.49 51.65 -34.92
CA GLN A 840 -3.14 53.06 -34.87
C GLN A 840 -3.56 53.66 -36.22
N GLU A 841 -4.67 54.40 -36.22
CA GLU A 841 -5.05 55.23 -37.35
C GLU A 841 -3.94 56.28 -37.48
N VAL A 842 -3.05 56.04 -38.45
CA VAL A 842 -2.05 57.00 -38.88
C VAL A 842 -2.81 58.13 -39.60
N SER A 843 -3.35 59.04 -38.80
CA SER A 843 -4.14 60.18 -39.23
C SER A 843 -3.23 61.21 -39.91
N THR A 844 -2.86 60.95 -41.16
CA THR A 844 -2.21 61.93 -42.05
C THR A 844 -3.22 62.90 -42.63
N THR A 845 -3.63 63.88 -41.81
CA THR A 845 -4.14 65.21 -42.21
C THR A 845 -3.84 66.20 -41.10
#